data_AF-A0AAW0B5J1-F1
#
_entry.id   AF-A0AAW0B5J1-F1
#
_cell.length_a   1.000
_cell.length_b   1.000
_cell.length_c   1.000
_cell.angle_alpha   90.00
_cell.angle_beta   90.00
_cell.angle_gamma   90.00
#
_symmetry.space_group_name_H-M   'P 1'
#
loop_
_entity.id
_entity.type
_entity.pdbx_description
1 polymer ?
#
loop_
_entity_poly.entity_id
_entity_poly.type
_entity_poly.pdbx_seq_one_letter_code
_entity_poly.pdbx_strand_id
1 'polypeptide(L)'
;MLSIEAAEFEALWLLADFIDAWLQPFINVELNLSQQIESLITASHLLCALYLQNGPSFMPNQLYADIQASIKNAVLLVPKTRIINGKRKVFICLLGDDVLEALFGRSRMIDGHSPNSSVGELRDRFVSAMNLDYIYEQHPEWERQPQRLNMFRMRHVDHLRPAHFKRELRAKLRPQIMLDSCGSQGGGYISSDTDLLRPFGGKYPAISTDVDRSMVGTTSTPAESIAGLDPETINPPNMMTSEDLDNLFASVTPPDITPHSLFADVNDNGRQAHKKTIIRTFFDMTHDSHSSHDRLQRVRGYTIGGRSWARESTADTNLTVSSATHFKLGDLFTTLISHNNTHLALAIAKSTVIKKMQPGAKPVSMPVIPRAELPLAESPYIISGQVLSLVPIPYNGTPFACAWDGKFVSFSLTKNKQTNSDETSRIRNLQFSVTSRLIDYNIHDAACSGRTPCDSDIDSDDIPEKTWLFPTANLLSAWNYLWNQLMGDETLHNKFPIFTSVCDGVFPYTTSPTPDSPGLCYSLPIQGTAIEESHRNRSTCRVCGLVIKETDRQQHIGRHILQSVLGVRDPTVKVPVSKEYPCGTCAGPTDDGNCKMGIKSGKLNSECPSAYSFMVNRAGEFRDKRPCTNIPIKCPLGCDQTHWKYNFLRHLDERHPQWTKVVTKGFLSTIQVSSAEQAGLEIPENLVIEWPPVLPSSDSPTTVSQDSSSRKRPISPGPQSPSRRSNKENEAPPEEDVMPSHANKLYNTSPHTCLSLFRTSPDHFMALAVRTKRIKVDAAVGF
;
A
#
# COMPACT_ATOMS: atom_id res chain seq x y z
N MET A 1 48.61 -30.80 0.40
CA MET A 1 47.14 -30.81 0.38
C MET A 1 46.61 -30.77 1.81
N LEU A 2 46.87 -31.78 2.66
CA LEU A 2 46.52 -31.79 4.09
C LEU A 2 47.02 -30.57 4.91
N SER A 3 48.19 -29.98 4.56
CA SER A 3 48.72 -28.81 5.26
C SER A 3 48.05 -27.48 4.87
N ILE A 4 47.49 -27.39 3.66
CA ILE A 4 46.78 -26.20 3.19
C ILE A 4 45.37 -26.20 3.79
N GLU A 5 44.70 -27.36 3.78
CA GLU A 5 43.39 -27.54 4.41
C GLU A 5 43.44 -27.27 5.93
N ALA A 6 44.53 -27.66 6.60
CA ALA A 6 44.73 -27.35 8.02
C ALA A 6 44.85 -25.83 8.27
N ALA A 7 45.64 -25.11 7.47
CA ALA A 7 45.80 -23.67 7.59
C ALA A 7 44.50 -22.90 7.26
N GLU A 8 43.75 -23.36 6.26
CA GLU A 8 42.42 -22.81 5.92
C GLU A 8 41.42 -23.03 7.06
N PHE A 9 41.43 -24.22 7.67
CA PHE A 9 40.58 -24.54 8.81
C PHE A 9 40.91 -23.68 10.04
N GLU A 10 42.20 -23.50 10.35
CA GLU A 10 42.66 -22.60 11.43
C GLU A 10 42.23 -21.15 11.19
N ALA A 11 42.36 -20.65 9.96
CA ALA A 11 41.91 -19.30 9.61
C ALA A 11 40.39 -19.13 9.77
N LEU A 12 39.59 -20.12 9.35
CA LEU A 12 38.14 -20.11 9.54
C LEU A 12 37.75 -20.17 11.01
N TRP A 13 38.49 -20.92 11.82
CA TRP A 13 38.25 -21.02 13.25
C TRP A 13 38.55 -19.69 13.97
N LEU A 14 39.67 -19.05 13.63
CA LEU A 14 40.02 -17.73 14.16
C LEU A 14 39.01 -16.65 13.76
N LEU A 15 38.53 -16.70 12.52
CA LEU A 15 37.43 -15.83 12.06
C LEU A 15 36.13 -16.11 12.82
N ALA A 16 35.80 -17.37 13.06
CA ALA A 16 34.62 -17.76 13.83
C ALA A 16 34.70 -17.27 15.28
N ASP A 17 35.87 -17.38 15.93
CA ASP A 17 36.10 -16.88 17.29
C ASP A 17 35.96 -15.36 17.37
N PHE A 18 36.49 -14.63 16.38
CA PHE A 18 36.28 -13.19 16.27
C PHE A 18 34.79 -12.84 16.16
N ILE A 19 34.07 -13.49 15.24
CA ILE A 19 32.64 -13.22 15.01
C ILE A 19 31.81 -13.58 16.25
N ASP A 20 32.10 -14.71 16.91
CA ASP A 20 31.41 -15.10 18.13
C ASP A 20 31.66 -14.09 19.25
N ALA A 21 32.93 -13.76 19.52
CA ALA A 21 33.29 -12.77 20.53
C ALA A 21 32.64 -11.39 20.27
N TRP A 22 32.50 -11.01 19.00
CA TRP A 22 31.85 -9.76 18.59
C TRP A 22 30.33 -9.80 18.78
N LEU A 23 29.66 -10.88 18.36
CA LEU A 23 28.19 -10.95 18.33
C LEU A 23 27.56 -11.32 19.67
N GLN A 24 28.21 -12.17 20.48
CA GLN A 24 27.66 -12.68 21.74
C GLN A 24 27.11 -11.57 22.67
N PRO A 25 27.79 -10.42 22.86
CA PRO A 25 27.28 -9.29 23.65
C PRO A 25 25.91 -8.77 23.21
N PHE A 26 25.59 -8.88 21.93
CA PHE A 26 24.38 -8.34 21.32
C PHE A 26 23.24 -9.35 21.25
N ILE A 27 23.53 -10.66 21.22
CA ILE A 27 22.52 -11.72 20.99
C ILE A 27 22.30 -12.66 22.19
N ASN A 28 23.17 -12.64 23.21
CA ASN A 28 23.12 -13.57 24.33
C ASN A 28 22.62 -12.91 25.62
N VAL A 29 21.32 -13.08 25.88
CA VAL A 29 20.61 -12.56 27.07
C VAL A 29 21.12 -13.11 28.42
N GLU A 30 21.94 -14.17 28.39
CA GLU A 30 22.48 -14.83 29.57
C GLU A 30 23.86 -14.29 29.98
N LEU A 31 24.45 -13.36 29.23
CA LEU A 31 25.70 -12.70 29.62
C LEU A 31 25.45 -11.54 30.59
N ASN A 32 26.27 -11.45 31.63
CA ASN A 32 26.35 -10.25 32.46
C ASN A 32 27.23 -9.18 31.79
N LEU A 33 27.17 -7.93 32.27
CA LEU A 33 27.89 -6.82 31.64
C LEU A 33 29.42 -7.06 31.57
N SER A 34 30.01 -7.69 32.58
CA SER A 34 31.45 -7.98 32.58
C SER A 34 31.84 -8.93 31.45
N GLN A 35 31.06 -10.00 31.28
CA GLN A 35 31.27 -10.98 30.22
C GLN A 35 31.04 -10.37 28.84
N GLN A 36 30.06 -9.48 28.70
CA GLN A 36 29.85 -8.78 27.43
C GLN A 36 31.05 -7.90 27.06
N ILE A 37 31.61 -7.14 28.01
CA ILE A 37 32.79 -6.31 27.76
C ILE A 37 34.02 -7.18 27.49
N GLU A 38 34.20 -8.30 28.22
CA GLU A 38 35.29 -9.26 27.99
C GLU A 38 35.26 -9.79 26.56
N SER A 39 34.09 -10.23 26.11
CA SER A 39 33.86 -10.70 24.75
C SER A 39 34.20 -9.62 23.71
N LEU A 40 33.78 -8.35 23.91
CA LEU A 40 34.12 -7.25 23.00
C LEU A 40 35.62 -6.93 22.97
N ILE A 41 36.31 -6.98 24.12
CA ILE A 41 37.76 -6.77 24.17
C ILE A 41 38.49 -7.90 23.46
N THR A 42 38.07 -9.15 23.64
CA THR A 42 38.60 -10.29 22.88
C THR A 42 38.41 -10.08 21.39
N ALA A 43 37.21 -9.67 20.95
CA ALA A 43 36.95 -9.37 19.54
C ALA A 43 37.87 -8.26 19.00
N SER A 44 38.11 -7.20 19.78
CA SER A 44 38.99 -6.07 19.41
C SER A 44 40.44 -6.51 19.15
N HIS A 45 40.97 -7.40 20.00
CA HIS A 45 42.33 -7.92 19.85
C HIS A 45 42.44 -8.89 18.67
N LEU A 46 41.48 -9.81 18.52
CA LEU A 46 41.44 -10.72 17.37
C LEU A 46 41.34 -9.95 16.05
N LEU A 47 40.45 -8.95 16.00
CA LEU A 47 40.30 -8.06 14.86
C LEU A 47 41.60 -7.31 14.53
N CYS A 48 42.26 -6.74 15.54
CA CYS A 48 43.55 -6.05 15.38
C CYS A 48 44.63 -7.00 14.84
N ALA A 49 44.75 -8.22 15.40
CA ALA A 49 45.74 -9.20 14.95
C ALA A 49 45.51 -9.62 13.49
N LEU A 50 44.26 -9.96 13.14
CA LEU A 50 43.87 -10.34 11.77
C LEU A 50 44.13 -9.21 10.78
N TYR A 51 43.83 -7.97 11.18
CA TYR A 51 44.04 -6.79 10.35
C TYR A 51 45.52 -6.37 10.24
N LEU A 52 46.32 -6.51 11.30
CA LEU A 52 47.77 -6.29 11.25
C LEU A 52 48.44 -7.24 10.24
N GLN A 53 48.00 -8.49 10.22
CA GLN A 53 48.57 -9.52 9.35
C GLN A 53 48.20 -9.34 7.87
N ASN A 54 46.94 -8.95 7.60
CA ASN A 54 46.39 -9.00 6.25
C ASN A 54 46.02 -7.60 5.68
N GLY A 55 46.03 -6.58 6.53
CA GLY A 55 45.65 -5.20 6.22
C GLY A 55 44.26 -5.11 5.56
N PRO A 56 44.10 -4.24 4.54
CA PRO A 56 42.82 -4.05 3.85
C PRO A 56 42.37 -5.27 3.04
N SER A 57 43.21 -6.31 2.89
CA SER A 57 42.81 -7.55 2.22
C SER A 57 41.89 -8.41 3.09
N PHE A 58 41.94 -8.25 4.41
CA PHE A 58 41.02 -8.93 5.33
C PHE A 58 39.67 -8.22 5.43
N MET A 59 39.67 -6.91 5.63
CA MET A 59 38.47 -6.07 5.58
C MET A 59 38.80 -4.62 5.23
N PRO A 60 37.84 -3.84 4.70
CA PRO A 60 38.07 -2.43 4.39
C PRO A 60 38.50 -1.62 5.62
N ASN A 61 39.35 -0.62 5.41
CA ASN A 61 39.84 0.26 6.47
C ASN A 61 38.69 0.91 7.28
N GLN A 62 37.60 1.25 6.58
CA GLN A 62 36.40 1.83 7.18
C GLN A 62 35.72 0.84 8.14
N LEU A 63 35.46 -0.39 7.68
CA LEU A 63 34.82 -1.42 8.50
C LEU A 63 35.65 -1.77 9.75
N TYR A 64 36.98 -1.85 9.60
CA TYR A 64 37.89 -2.05 10.74
C TYR A 64 37.73 -0.94 11.79
N ALA A 65 37.79 0.32 11.33
CA ALA A 65 37.71 1.47 12.21
C ALA A 65 36.34 1.57 12.90
N ASP A 66 35.25 1.29 12.18
CA ASP A 66 33.88 1.34 12.71
C ASP A 66 33.66 0.27 13.80
N ILE A 67 34.12 -0.95 13.58
CA ILE A 67 34.04 -2.02 14.59
C ILE A 67 34.87 -1.66 15.82
N GLN A 68 36.13 -1.24 15.65
CA GLN A 68 36.98 -0.84 16.78
C GLN A 68 36.41 0.36 17.56
N ALA A 69 35.86 1.35 16.86
CA ALA A 69 35.21 2.50 17.48
C ALA A 69 33.96 2.09 18.25
N SER A 70 33.15 1.17 17.71
CA SER A 70 31.97 0.62 18.38
C SER A 70 32.33 -0.13 19.67
N ILE A 71 33.36 -1.00 19.64
CA ILE A 71 33.91 -1.67 20.84
C ILE A 71 34.35 -0.62 21.86
N LYS A 72 35.18 0.36 21.45
CA LYS A 72 35.67 1.41 22.34
C LYS A 72 34.53 2.17 22.99
N ASN A 73 33.49 2.52 22.23
CA ASN A 73 32.33 3.23 22.76
C ASN A 73 31.59 2.38 23.80
N ALA A 74 31.38 1.09 23.55
CA ALA A 74 30.77 0.17 24.51
C ALA A 74 31.60 0.08 25.81
N VAL A 75 32.93 -0.06 25.68
CA VAL A 75 33.85 -0.12 26.82
C VAL A 75 33.85 1.18 27.62
N LEU A 76 33.90 2.34 26.96
CA LEU A 76 33.92 3.65 27.62
C LEU A 76 32.56 4.06 28.21
N LEU A 77 31.45 3.52 27.70
CA LEU A 77 30.12 3.79 28.23
C LEU A 77 29.95 3.26 29.66
N VAL A 78 30.55 2.11 29.98
CA VAL A 78 30.47 1.50 31.32
C VAL A 78 31.04 2.40 32.43
N PRO A 79 32.30 2.88 32.36
CA PRO A 79 32.84 3.79 33.37
C PRO A 79 32.12 5.14 33.38
N LYS A 80 31.72 5.69 32.22
CA LYS A 80 30.91 6.92 32.16
C LYS A 80 29.59 6.76 32.93
N THR A 81 28.86 5.68 32.69
CA THR A 81 27.61 5.38 33.39
C THR A 81 27.86 5.19 34.89
N ARG A 82 28.97 4.56 35.27
CA ARG A 82 29.33 4.39 36.68
C ARG A 82 29.58 5.73 37.39
N ILE A 83 30.27 6.66 36.75
CA ILE A 83 30.56 8.00 37.27
C ILE A 83 29.26 8.79 37.43
N ILE A 84 28.38 8.75 36.42
CA ILE A 84 27.09 9.46 36.44
C ILE A 84 26.15 8.84 37.50
N ASN A 85 25.94 7.52 37.44
CA ASN A 85 25.11 6.79 38.39
C ASN A 85 25.40 5.28 38.37
N GLY A 86 26.23 4.82 39.30
CA GLY A 86 26.59 3.40 39.45
C GLY A 86 25.45 2.42 39.73
N LYS A 87 24.21 2.89 39.96
CA LYS A 87 23.02 2.04 40.11
C LYS A 87 22.34 1.74 38.76
N ARG A 88 22.64 2.49 37.69
CA ARG A 88 22.05 2.30 36.36
C ARG A 88 22.62 1.07 35.66
N LYS A 89 21.77 0.41 34.87
CA LYS A 89 22.14 -0.70 34.00
C LYS A 89 22.67 -0.15 32.67
N VAL A 90 23.63 -0.85 32.07
CA VAL A 90 24.14 -0.56 30.73
C VAL A 90 23.67 -1.66 29.80
N PHE A 91 23.01 -1.29 28.71
CA PHE A 91 22.52 -2.24 27.70
C PHE A 91 23.29 -2.03 26.40
N ILE A 92 24.28 -2.88 26.14
CA ILE A 92 25.14 -2.78 24.95
C ILE A 92 24.34 -2.97 23.66
N CYS A 93 23.25 -3.74 23.70
CA CYS A 93 22.34 -3.91 22.56
C CYS A 93 21.71 -2.58 22.07
N LEU A 94 21.65 -1.54 22.91
CA LEU A 94 21.13 -0.23 22.52
C LEU A 94 22.17 0.66 21.83
N LEU A 95 23.41 0.20 21.66
CA LEU A 95 24.44 0.92 20.90
C LEU A 95 24.30 0.73 19.39
N GLY A 96 23.46 -0.21 18.97
CA GLY A 96 23.09 -0.40 17.56
C GLY A 96 21.98 0.54 17.11
N ASP A 97 21.59 0.39 15.85
CA ASP A 97 20.53 1.14 15.19
C ASP A 97 19.18 0.41 15.18
N ASP A 98 19.04 -0.70 15.91
CA ASP A 98 17.79 -1.49 16.05
C ASP A 98 16.54 -0.61 16.33
N VAL A 99 16.69 0.41 17.18
CA VAL A 99 15.60 1.34 17.52
C VAL A 99 15.19 2.17 16.30
N LEU A 100 16.18 2.62 15.52
CA LEU A 100 15.96 3.35 14.29
C LEU A 100 15.38 2.44 13.20
N GLU A 101 15.89 1.21 13.07
CA GLU A 101 15.34 0.20 12.16
C GLU A 101 13.87 -0.11 12.48
N ALA A 102 13.52 -0.25 13.76
CA ALA A 102 12.14 -0.45 14.19
C ALA A 102 11.25 0.74 13.81
N LEU A 103 11.74 1.97 13.97
CA LEU A 103 11.05 3.18 13.54
C LEU A 103 10.86 3.22 12.01
N PHE A 104 11.88 2.87 11.23
CA PHE A 104 11.78 2.74 9.76
C PHE A 104 10.85 1.60 9.33
N GLY A 105 10.87 0.47 10.04
CA GLY A 105 9.96 -0.64 9.81
C GLY A 105 8.52 -0.21 10.04
N ARG A 106 8.24 0.47 11.14
CA ARG A 106 6.93 1.05 11.44
C ARG A 106 6.50 2.06 10.38
N SER A 107 7.36 3.00 9.99
CA SER A 107 7.02 4.01 8.97
C SER A 107 6.73 3.39 7.60
N ARG A 108 7.41 2.30 7.22
CA ARG A 108 7.12 1.52 6.00
C ARG A 108 5.83 0.71 6.08
N MET A 109 5.44 0.26 7.28
CA MET A 109 4.20 -0.48 7.51
C MET A 109 2.96 0.41 7.54
N ILE A 110 3.12 1.70 7.87
CA ILE A 110 2.09 2.72 7.73
C ILE A 110 1.75 2.88 6.24
N ASP A 111 0.46 2.86 5.88
CA ASP A 111 -0.12 2.84 4.51
C ASP A 111 -0.12 1.49 3.75
N GLY A 112 0.53 0.44 4.27
CA GLY A 112 0.39 -0.97 3.84
C GLY A 112 0.89 -1.33 2.43
N HIS A 113 0.51 -0.60 1.39
CA HIS A 113 0.81 -0.90 -0.03
C HIS A 113 1.86 0.03 -0.66
N SER A 114 2.35 1.03 0.09
CA SER A 114 3.38 1.98 -0.38
C SER A 114 4.56 1.97 0.59
N PRO A 115 5.44 0.94 0.54
CA PRO A 115 6.64 0.92 1.39
C PRO A 115 7.63 2.03 1.00
N ASN A 116 7.55 2.51 -0.25
CA ASN A 116 8.34 3.63 -0.75
C ASN A 116 7.48 4.89 -0.68
N SER A 117 7.81 5.78 0.25
CA SER A 117 7.17 7.08 0.43
C SER A 117 8.05 8.20 -0.11
N SER A 118 7.43 9.27 -0.62
CA SER A 118 8.12 10.54 -0.85
C SER A 118 8.65 11.13 0.46
N VAL A 119 9.56 12.11 0.41
CA VAL A 119 10.13 12.73 1.63
C VAL A 119 9.05 13.36 2.52
N GLY A 120 8.05 14.00 1.93
CA GLY A 120 6.91 14.57 2.67
C GLY A 120 6.07 13.49 3.35
N GLU A 121 5.73 12.42 2.63
CA GLU A 121 5.02 11.27 3.21
C GLU A 121 5.85 10.55 4.28
N LEU A 122 7.17 10.47 4.11
CA LEU A 122 8.07 9.87 5.09
C LEU A 122 8.02 10.67 6.40
N ARG A 123 8.10 12.01 6.33
CA ARG A 123 7.95 12.87 7.52
C ARG A 123 6.65 12.58 8.27
N ASP A 124 5.52 12.55 7.56
CA ASP A 124 4.21 12.36 8.17
C ASP A 124 4.06 10.95 8.76
N ARG A 125 4.65 9.94 8.11
CA ARG A 125 4.71 8.56 8.62
C ARG A 125 5.62 8.44 9.83
N PHE A 126 6.72 9.17 9.89
CA PHE A 126 7.61 9.21 11.05
C PHE A 126 6.91 9.83 12.25
N VAL A 127 6.19 10.95 12.09
CA VAL A 127 5.37 11.54 13.16
C VAL A 127 4.34 10.52 13.68
N SER A 128 3.65 9.84 12.77
CA SER A 128 2.69 8.81 13.12
C SER A 128 3.34 7.61 13.85
N ALA A 129 4.51 7.17 13.40
CA ALA A 129 5.26 6.09 14.03
C ALA A 129 5.77 6.48 15.43
N MET A 130 6.27 7.71 15.61
CA MET A 130 6.70 8.22 16.92
C MET A 130 5.53 8.34 17.90
N ASN A 131 4.37 8.80 17.45
CA ASN A 131 3.16 8.83 18.27
C ASN A 131 2.75 7.41 18.70
N LEU A 132 2.85 6.43 17.80
CA LEU A 132 2.61 5.03 18.15
C LEU A 132 3.63 4.51 19.16
N ASP A 133 4.90 4.89 19.03
CA ASP A 133 5.94 4.49 19.97
C ASP A 133 5.69 5.07 21.36
N TYR A 134 5.27 6.33 21.44
CA TYR A 134 4.86 6.96 22.69
C TYR A 134 3.66 6.24 23.32
N ILE A 135 2.63 5.89 22.54
CA ILE A 135 1.47 5.13 23.04
C ILE A 135 1.90 3.76 23.52
N TYR A 136 2.76 3.05 22.80
CA TYR A 136 3.25 1.74 23.19
C TYR A 136 4.18 1.79 24.40
N GLU A 137 4.88 2.90 24.62
CA GLU A 137 5.65 3.11 25.84
C GLU A 137 4.73 3.26 27.06
N GLN A 138 3.63 4.00 26.92
CA GLN A 138 2.61 4.16 27.98
C GLN A 138 1.71 2.93 28.16
N HIS A 139 1.44 2.21 27.07
CA HIS A 139 0.62 1.00 27.02
C HIS A 139 1.34 -0.15 26.29
N PRO A 140 2.37 -0.76 26.90
CA PRO A 140 3.14 -1.85 26.29
C PRO A 140 2.29 -3.04 25.87
N GLU A 141 1.16 -3.26 26.53
CA GLU A 141 0.20 -4.32 26.23
C GLU A 141 -0.62 -4.05 24.96
N TRP A 142 -0.53 -2.87 24.35
CA TRP A 142 -1.18 -2.55 23.08
C TRP A 142 -0.30 -2.85 21.88
N GLU A 143 1.02 -2.86 22.08
CA GLU A 143 1.95 -3.28 21.04
C GLU A 143 1.78 -4.79 20.84
N ARG A 144 1.37 -5.19 19.63
CA ARG A 144 1.38 -6.59 19.26
C ARG A 144 2.84 -7.01 19.16
N GLN A 145 3.39 -7.52 20.25
CA GLN A 145 4.71 -8.12 20.24
C GLN A 145 4.72 -9.21 19.17
N PRO A 146 5.73 -9.27 18.29
CA PRO A 146 5.88 -10.40 17.40
C PRO A 146 5.95 -11.66 18.27
N GLN A 147 4.85 -12.42 18.29
CA GLN A 147 4.73 -13.62 19.11
C GLN A 147 5.63 -14.69 18.50
N ARG A 148 6.90 -14.69 18.91
CA ARG A 148 7.84 -15.74 18.53
C ARG A 148 7.55 -16.92 19.44
N LEU A 149 6.95 -17.96 18.85
CA LEU A 149 6.43 -19.14 19.54
C LEU A 149 7.48 -19.92 20.36
N ASN A 150 8.79 -19.64 20.21
CA ASN A 150 9.87 -20.16 21.06
C ASN A 150 11.13 -19.29 21.02
N MET A 151 11.68 -18.88 22.17
CA MET A 151 13.01 -18.27 22.32
C MET A 151 14.09 -19.35 22.54
N PHE A 152 14.40 -20.14 21.51
CA PHE A 152 15.66 -20.91 21.49
C PHE A 152 16.72 -20.14 20.71
N ARG A 153 18.01 -20.34 21.05
CA ARG A 153 19.18 -19.79 20.33
C ARG A 153 19.12 -20.17 18.84
N MET A 154 18.41 -19.38 18.04
CA MET A 154 18.41 -19.47 16.59
C MET A 154 18.95 -18.15 16.04
N ARG A 155 19.60 -18.20 14.88
CA ARG A 155 20.29 -17.09 14.19
C ARG A 155 19.41 -15.87 13.84
N HIS A 156 18.18 -15.79 14.34
CA HIS A 156 17.17 -14.77 14.06
C HIS A 156 16.83 -13.91 15.30
N VAL A 157 17.71 -13.87 16.31
CA VAL A 157 17.56 -13.05 17.53
C VAL A 157 18.43 -11.80 17.38
N ASP A 158 18.12 -10.97 16.39
CA ASP A 158 18.81 -9.72 16.08
C ASP A 158 18.23 -8.51 16.82
N HIS A 159 16.95 -8.55 17.23
CA HIS A 159 16.30 -7.41 17.90
C HIS A 159 16.08 -7.63 19.40
N LEU A 160 17.15 -7.68 20.19
CA LEU A 160 17.06 -7.80 21.64
C LEU A 160 16.72 -6.47 22.32
N ARG A 161 15.63 -6.44 23.09
CA ARG A 161 15.25 -5.31 23.95
C ARG A 161 15.84 -5.46 25.36
N PRO A 162 16.03 -4.36 26.11
CA PRO A 162 16.49 -4.38 27.50
C PRO A 162 15.75 -5.37 28.41
N ALA A 163 14.44 -5.55 28.19
CA ALA A 163 13.60 -6.48 28.95
C ALA A 163 13.97 -7.96 28.78
N HIS A 164 14.67 -8.34 27.70
CA HIS A 164 15.04 -9.74 27.46
C HIS A 164 16.26 -10.19 28.26
N PHE A 165 17.09 -9.25 28.74
CA PHE A 165 18.32 -9.57 29.47
C PHE A 165 18.01 -9.97 30.91
N LYS A 166 18.45 -11.17 31.31
CA LYS A 166 18.10 -11.77 32.60
C LYS A 166 19.15 -11.58 33.68
N ARG A 167 20.38 -11.20 33.31
CA ARG A 167 21.52 -11.08 34.24
C ARG A 167 21.73 -9.66 34.75
N GLU A 168 22.67 -9.51 35.69
CA GLU A 168 23.08 -8.21 36.24
C GLU A 168 23.85 -7.41 35.18
N LEU A 169 23.33 -6.23 34.87
CA LEU A 169 23.87 -5.30 33.87
C LEU A 169 24.28 -3.95 34.46
N ARG A 170 24.33 -3.82 35.80
CA ARG A 170 24.85 -2.61 36.44
C ARG A 170 26.36 -2.49 36.26
N ALA A 171 26.82 -1.25 36.09
CA ALA A 171 28.24 -0.90 35.97
C ALA A 171 28.99 -1.04 37.32
N LYS A 172 29.08 -2.26 37.84
CA LYS A 172 29.82 -2.61 39.07
C LYS A 172 31.30 -2.92 38.81
N LEU A 173 31.74 -2.96 37.55
CA LEU A 173 33.11 -3.38 37.19
C LEU A 173 34.16 -2.47 37.82
N ARG A 174 35.20 -3.09 38.39
CA ARG A 174 36.47 -2.43 38.69
C ARG A 174 37.30 -2.41 37.39
N PRO A 175 37.79 -1.25 36.93
CA PRO A 175 38.54 -1.13 35.67
C PRO A 175 39.82 -1.99 35.60
N GLN A 176 40.35 -2.43 36.74
CA GLN A 176 41.69 -3.03 36.83
C GLN A 176 41.83 -4.45 36.25
N ILE A 177 40.75 -5.19 36.00
CA ILE A 177 40.81 -6.66 35.79
C ILE A 177 40.86 -7.06 34.29
N MET A 178 40.66 -6.14 33.34
CA MET A 178 40.42 -6.53 31.94
C MET A 178 41.65 -6.58 31.01
N LEU A 179 42.78 -5.95 31.36
CA LEU A 179 43.97 -5.97 30.48
C LEU A 179 44.82 -7.24 30.68
N ASP A 180 44.89 -7.79 31.88
CA ASP A 180 45.85 -8.85 32.21
C ASP A 180 45.45 -10.25 31.66
N SER A 181 44.16 -10.50 31.41
CA SER A 181 43.66 -11.81 30.96
C SER A 181 43.77 -12.04 29.45
N CYS A 182 43.86 -10.99 28.63
CA CYS A 182 43.83 -11.12 27.17
C CYS A 182 45.21 -11.42 26.53
N GLY A 183 46.31 -11.17 27.25
CA GLY A 183 47.68 -11.32 26.73
C GLY A 183 48.17 -12.76 26.49
N SER A 184 47.36 -13.77 26.84
CA SER A 184 47.75 -15.19 26.70
C SER A 184 47.20 -15.88 25.44
N GLN A 185 46.20 -15.31 24.76
CA GLN A 185 45.55 -15.94 23.58
C GLN A 185 45.80 -15.20 22.26
N GLY A 186 46.05 -13.89 22.30
CA GLY A 186 46.58 -13.18 21.13
C GLY A 186 48.06 -13.53 20.98
N GLY A 187 48.38 -14.50 20.12
CA GLY A 187 49.77 -14.81 19.76
C GLY A 187 50.56 -13.51 19.51
N GLY A 188 51.86 -13.48 19.85
CA GLY A 188 52.70 -12.30 20.13
C GLY A 188 52.88 -11.20 19.06
N TYR A 189 51.81 -10.85 18.33
CA TYR A 189 51.70 -9.84 17.29
C TYR A 189 51.20 -8.49 17.82
N ILE A 190 50.57 -8.44 19.00
CA ILE A 190 50.09 -7.19 19.62
C ILE A 190 50.93 -6.91 20.86
N SER A 191 51.66 -5.79 20.86
CA SER A 191 52.36 -5.30 22.05
C SER A 191 51.38 -4.59 22.99
N SER A 192 51.70 -4.49 24.29
CA SER A 192 50.90 -3.73 25.26
C SER A 192 50.65 -2.27 24.86
N ASP A 193 51.53 -1.73 24.01
CA ASP A 193 51.52 -0.33 23.58
C ASP A 193 50.88 -0.15 22.19
N THR A 194 50.34 -1.22 21.60
CA THR A 194 49.67 -1.17 20.30
C THR A 194 48.35 -0.43 20.42
N ASP A 195 48.21 0.66 19.67
CA ASP A 195 46.92 1.35 19.54
C ASP A 195 45.99 0.52 18.64
N LEU A 196 44.98 -0.11 19.24
CA LEU A 196 44.01 -0.95 18.52
C LEU A 196 43.21 -0.16 17.46
N LEU A 197 43.10 1.16 17.57
CA LEU A 197 42.48 1.99 16.51
C LEU A 197 43.46 2.35 15.39
N ARG A 198 44.76 2.26 15.65
CA ARG A 198 45.85 2.58 14.72
C ARG A 198 46.88 1.45 14.72
N PRO A 199 46.50 0.25 14.22
CA PRO A 199 47.34 -0.95 14.31
C PRO A 199 48.74 -0.74 13.69
N PHE A 200 48.83 0.00 12.58
CA PHE A 200 50.10 0.33 11.91
C PHE A 200 50.74 1.64 12.40
N GLY A 201 50.21 2.26 13.45
CA GLY A 201 50.54 3.62 13.86
C GLY A 201 50.02 4.70 12.88
N GLY A 202 50.33 5.97 13.15
CA GLY A 202 50.03 7.07 12.23
C GLY A 202 48.57 7.56 12.24
N LYS A 203 47.96 7.67 11.04
CA LYS A 203 46.57 8.14 10.85
C LYS A 203 45.58 6.99 11.11
N TYR A 204 44.33 7.35 11.46
CA TYR A 204 43.26 6.35 11.57
C TYR A 204 43.01 5.67 10.22
N PRO A 205 42.85 4.33 10.18
CA PRO A 205 42.61 3.59 8.93
C PRO A 205 41.48 4.18 8.07
N ALA A 206 40.36 4.58 8.68
CA ALA A 206 39.21 5.18 7.98
C ALA A 206 39.49 6.53 7.29
N ILE A 207 40.56 7.24 7.67
CA ILE A 207 40.94 8.53 7.07
C ILE A 207 41.93 8.31 5.90
N SER A 208 42.29 7.05 5.59
CA SER A 208 43.17 6.78 4.46
C SER A 208 42.50 7.14 3.14
N THR A 209 43.24 7.77 2.25
CA THR A 209 42.82 8.11 0.88
C THR A 209 42.75 6.90 -0.06
N ASP A 210 43.01 5.70 0.46
CA ASP A 210 42.98 4.47 -0.33
C ASP A 210 41.56 4.21 -0.82
N VAL A 211 41.43 4.03 -2.14
CA VAL A 211 40.14 3.77 -2.80
C VAL A 211 39.56 2.47 -2.24
N ASP A 212 38.34 2.56 -1.71
CA ASP A 212 37.59 1.39 -1.26
C ASP A 212 37.40 0.41 -2.43
N ARG A 213 37.98 -0.78 -2.29
CA ARG A 213 37.93 -1.82 -3.33
C ARG A 213 36.51 -2.34 -3.57
N SER A 214 35.58 -2.15 -2.62
CA SER A 214 34.17 -2.52 -2.79
C SER A 214 33.41 -1.62 -3.78
N MET A 215 33.96 -0.43 -4.08
CA MET A 215 33.41 0.53 -5.04
C MET A 215 33.95 0.37 -6.48
N VAL A 216 34.91 -0.53 -6.69
CA VAL A 216 35.53 -0.77 -8.00
C VAL A 216 34.60 -1.64 -8.86
N GLY A 217 33.57 -1.00 -9.43
CA GLY A 217 32.58 -1.66 -10.30
C GLY A 217 31.47 -0.74 -10.81
N THR A 218 31.22 0.39 -10.13
CA THR A 218 30.25 1.41 -10.56
C THR A 218 30.97 2.54 -11.28
N THR A 219 31.01 2.49 -12.62
CA THR A 219 31.40 3.65 -13.43
C THR A 219 30.29 4.70 -13.40
N SER A 220 30.36 5.62 -12.44
CA SER A 220 29.68 6.90 -12.51
C SER A 220 30.72 8.02 -12.43
N THR A 221 30.63 8.96 -13.37
CA THR A 221 31.45 10.16 -13.52
C THR A 221 31.59 10.92 -12.20
N PRO A 222 32.75 11.51 -11.87
CA PRO A 222 32.93 12.23 -10.62
C PRO A 222 32.01 13.46 -10.60
N ALA A 223 31.12 13.54 -9.61
CA ALA A 223 30.37 14.76 -9.34
C ALA A 223 31.34 15.83 -8.79
N GLU A 224 31.25 17.03 -9.36
CA GLU A 224 32.02 18.20 -8.94
C GLU A 224 31.81 18.50 -7.45
N SER A 225 32.92 18.75 -6.76
CA SER A 225 32.96 19.12 -5.36
C SER A 225 32.25 20.46 -5.13
N ILE A 226 31.12 20.44 -4.41
CA ILE A 226 30.52 21.65 -3.84
C ILE A 226 31.33 22.03 -2.60
N ALA A 227 32.36 22.85 -2.80
CA ALA A 227 33.04 23.57 -1.74
C ALA A 227 32.27 24.87 -1.48
N GLY A 228 31.53 24.97 -0.38
CA GLY A 228 30.85 26.22 -0.03
C GLY A 228 29.71 26.15 0.97
N LEU A 229 29.77 25.27 1.99
CA LEU A 229 28.87 25.38 3.14
C LEU A 229 29.72 25.57 4.40
N ASP A 230 29.62 26.79 4.94
CA ASP A 230 30.22 27.22 6.18
C ASP A 230 29.57 26.46 7.37
N PRO A 231 30.33 25.72 8.21
CA PRO A 231 29.78 24.93 9.31
C PRO A 231 29.11 25.74 10.43
N GLU A 232 29.23 27.08 10.43
CA GLU A 232 28.84 27.91 11.59
C GLU A 232 27.37 28.34 11.65
N THR A 233 26.48 27.92 10.74
CA THR A 233 25.08 28.41 10.71
C THR A 233 23.98 27.40 11.10
N ILE A 234 24.32 26.21 11.59
CA ILE A 234 23.30 25.29 12.13
C ILE A 234 23.25 25.45 13.65
N ASN A 235 22.32 26.27 14.14
CA ASN A 235 21.94 26.25 15.56
C ASN A 235 21.23 24.91 15.84
N PRO A 236 21.80 24.01 16.66
CA PRO A 236 21.08 22.80 17.06
C PRO A 236 19.83 23.20 17.88
N PRO A 237 18.71 22.49 17.72
CA PRO A 237 17.54 22.70 18.56
C PRO A 237 17.92 22.50 20.04
N ASN A 238 17.39 23.34 20.92
CA ASN A 238 17.61 23.28 22.37
C ASN A 238 17.51 21.83 22.88
N MET A 239 18.64 21.29 23.35
CA MET A 239 18.68 19.98 23.98
C MET A 239 17.92 20.06 25.32
N MET A 240 17.05 19.09 25.59
CA MET A 240 16.36 18.95 26.88
C MET A 240 17.37 18.95 28.02
N THR A 241 17.06 19.66 29.09
CA THR A 241 17.95 19.75 30.26
C THR A 241 17.93 18.44 31.05
N SER A 242 18.95 18.23 31.90
CA SER A 242 18.99 17.08 32.82
C SER A 242 17.75 17.01 33.72
N GLU A 243 17.19 18.17 34.08
CA GLU A 243 15.98 18.27 34.91
C GLU A 243 14.72 17.85 34.15
N ASP A 244 14.64 18.14 32.84
CA ASP A 244 13.52 17.70 32.00
C ASP A 244 13.48 16.17 31.86
N LEU A 245 14.65 15.53 31.76
CA LEU A 245 14.79 14.07 31.72
C LEU A 245 14.42 13.43 33.07
N ASP A 246 14.90 13.97 34.19
CA ASP A 246 14.63 13.41 35.51
C ASP A 246 13.14 13.57 35.91
N ASN A 247 12.46 14.63 35.46
CA ASN A 247 11.02 14.82 35.63
C ASN A 247 10.18 13.86 34.76
N LEU A 248 10.67 13.48 33.57
CA LEU A 248 10.01 12.51 32.69
C LEU A 248 10.08 11.08 33.26
N PHE A 249 11.15 10.74 33.99
CA PHE A 249 11.37 9.40 34.55
C PHE A 249 10.77 9.19 35.95
N ALA A 250 10.47 10.26 36.69
CA ALA A 250 9.90 10.17 38.04
C ALA A 250 8.41 9.74 38.06
N SER A 251 7.72 9.71 36.92
CA SER A 251 6.27 9.47 36.83
C SER A 251 5.88 8.04 36.40
N VAL A 252 6.82 7.14 36.12
CA VAL A 252 6.53 5.80 35.57
C VAL A 252 6.66 4.71 36.63
N THR A 253 5.56 4.41 37.33
CA THR A 253 5.39 3.13 38.03
C THR A 253 5.02 2.03 37.03
N PRO A 254 5.66 0.84 37.04
CA PRO A 254 5.30 -0.23 36.11
C PRO A 254 3.88 -0.75 36.43
N PRO A 255 2.97 -0.82 35.43
CA PRO A 255 1.63 -1.35 35.65
C PRO A 255 1.68 -2.88 35.85
N ASP A 256 0.75 -3.38 36.66
CA ASP A 256 0.49 -4.82 36.80
C ASP A 256 0.13 -5.42 35.44
N ILE A 257 0.82 -6.51 35.08
CA ILE A 257 0.69 -7.15 33.77
C ILE A 257 -0.67 -7.83 33.69
N THR A 258 -1.65 -7.14 33.10
CA THR A 258 -2.93 -7.74 32.70
C THR A 258 -2.74 -8.56 31.42
N PRO A 259 -3.44 -9.70 31.26
CA PRO A 259 -3.36 -10.51 30.05
C PRO A 259 -3.77 -9.69 28.81
N HIS A 260 -3.01 -9.82 27.72
CA HIS A 260 -3.21 -9.07 26.48
C HIS A 260 -4.64 -9.28 25.93
N SER A 261 -5.49 -8.28 26.12
CA SER A 261 -6.79 -8.18 25.46
C SER A 261 -6.67 -7.35 24.19
N LEU A 262 -7.23 -7.86 23.08
CA LEU A 262 -7.38 -7.13 21.82
C LEU A 262 -8.47 -6.05 21.88
N PHE A 263 -9.28 -6.05 22.94
CA PHE A 263 -10.43 -5.18 23.13
C PHE A 263 -10.22 -4.29 24.36
N ALA A 264 -10.74 -3.07 24.29
CA ALA A 264 -10.86 -2.16 25.43
C ALA A 264 -12.29 -1.63 25.51
N ASP A 265 -12.73 -1.35 26.73
CA ASP A 265 -14.04 -0.76 26.99
C ASP A 265 -14.03 0.71 26.56
N VAL A 266 -14.95 1.10 25.67
CA VAL A 266 -15.03 2.44 25.09
C VAL A 266 -15.96 3.36 25.90
N ASN A 267 -16.78 2.78 26.78
CA ASN A 267 -17.83 3.47 27.52
C ASN A 267 -18.13 2.72 28.83
N ASP A 268 -18.66 3.43 29.83
CA ASP A 268 -19.15 2.87 31.10
C ASP A 268 -20.24 1.79 30.94
N ASN A 269 -20.83 1.70 29.75
CA ASN A 269 -21.84 0.70 29.38
C ASN A 269 -21.24 -0.66 29.00
N GLY A 270 -19.93 -0.88 29.16
CA GLY A 270 -19.26 -2.15 28.86
C GLY A 270 -19.16 -2.49 27.36
N ARG A 271 -19.25 -1.47 26.49
CA ARG A 271 -19.06 -1.68 25.04
C ARG A 271 -17.57 -1.83 24.74
N GLN A 272 -17.19 -3.05 24.38
CA GLN A 272 -15.84 -3.38 23.95
C GLN A 272 -15.63 -3.03 22.48
N ALA A 273 -14.58 -2.27 22.18
CA ALA A 273 -14.08 -2.11 20.82
C ALA A 273 -12.64 -2.61 20.73
N HIS A 274 -12.25 -3.04 19.54
CA HIS A 274 -10.89 -3.47 19.30
C HIS A 274 -9.94 -2.28 19.53
N LYS A 275 -8.85 -2.45 20.30
CA LYS A 275 -7.90 -1.37 20.65
C LYS A 275 -7.39 -0.61 19.42
N LYS A 276 -7.09 -1.35 18.35
CA LYS A 276 -6.73 -0.79 17.03
C LYS A 276 -7.77 0.17 16.44
N THR A 277 -9.06 -0.11 16.64
CA THR A 277 -10.16 0.75 16.19
C THR A 277 -10.23 2.02 17.04
N ILE A 278 -10.06 1.90 18.36
CA ILE A 278 -10.05 3.04 19.28
C ILE A 278 -8.90 4.00 18.95
N ILE A 279 -7.68 3.46 18.81
CA ILE A 279 -6.50 4.21 18.37
C ILE A 279 -6.80 4.87 17.02
N ARG A 280 -7.37 4.15 16.04
CA ARG A 280 -7.73 4.77 14.76
C ARG A 280 -8.72 5.92 14.91
N THR A 281 -9.80 5.76 15.66
CA THR A 281 -10.82 6.81 15.84
C THR A 281 -10.24 8.03 16.54
N PHE A 282 -9.37 7.82 17.53
CA PHE A 282 -8.69 8.91 18.24
C PHE A 282 -7.67 9.63 17.35
N PHE A 283 -6.93 8.86 16.54
CA PHE A 283 -5.88 9.36 15.67
C PHE A 283 -6.32 9.60 14.22
N ASP A 284 -7.60 9.55 13.86
CA ASP A 284 -8.06 9.88 12.50
C ASP A 284 -9.55 10.21 12.47
N MET A 285 -9.88 11.41 12.95
CA MET A 285 -11.26 11.92 12.97
C MET A 285 -11.87 12.08 11.57
N THR A 286 -11.06 12.01 10.50
CA THR A 286 -11.51 12.27 9.12
C THR A 286 -11.75 11.00 8.29
N HIS A 287 -11.32 9.82 8.76
CA HIS A 287 -11.39 8.57 7.98
C HIS A 287 -12.70 7.79 8.03
N ASP A 288 -13.73 8.27 8.71
CA ASP A 288 -15.02 7.57 8.77
C ASP A 288 -15.84 7.62 7.48
N SER A 289 -15.33 8.26 6.40
CA SER A 289 -16.03 8.32 5.11
C SER A 289 -15.62 7.23 4.10
N HIS A 290 -14.60 6.42 4.36
CA HIS A 290 -14.18 5.37 3.43
C HIS A 290 -14.56 3.96 3.91
N SER A 291 -15.73 3.50 3.48
CA SER A 291 -15.98 2.06 3.40
C SER A 291 -15.07 1.45 2.33
N SER A 292 -13.87 1.03 2.72
CA SER A 292 -13.06 0.14 1.90
C SER A 292 -13.91 -1.07 1.51
N HIS A 293 -14.13 -1.26 0.21
CA HIS A 293 -14.80 -2.44 -0.34
C HIS A 293 -13.92 -3.71 -0.23
N ASP A 294 -12.68 -3.58 0.25
CA ASP A 294 -11.74 -4.69 0.31
C ASP A 294 -11.97 -5.55 1.56
N ARG A 295 -12.55 -6.74 1.34
CA ARG A 295 -12.82 -7.74 2.37
C ARG A 295 -11.53 -8.24 3.06
N LEU A 296 -10.39 -8.25 2.37
CA LEU A 296 -9.12 -8.74 2.94
C LEU A 296 -8.54 -7.75 3.96
N GLN A 297 -8.73 -6.44 3.75
CA GLN A 297 -8.34 -5.41 4.72
C GLN A 297 -9.15 -5.49 6.02
N ARG A 298 -10.42 -5.94 5.94
CA ARG A 298 -11.28 -6.13 7.12
C ARG A 298 -10.88 -7.33 7.97
N VAL A 299 -10.44 -8.42 7.32
CA VAL A 299 -10.10 -9.69 7.98
C VAL A 299 -8.69 -9.68 8.59
N ARG A 300 -7.78 -8.84 8.10
CA ARG A 300 -6.38 -8.76 8.60
C ARG A 300 -6.14 -7.69 9.68
N GLY A 301 -7.15 -6.93 10.07
CA GLY A 301 -7.03 -5.78 10.97
C GLY A 301 -6.41 -4.59 10.24
N TYR A 302 -7.21 -3.54 10.02
CA TYR A 302 -6.88 -2.33 9.26
C TYR A 302 -5.53 -1.70 9.60
N THR A 303 -4.76 -1.21 8.62
CA THR A 303 -3.51 -0.48 8.83
C THR A 303 -3.74 0.78 9.69
N ILE A 304 -2.84 1.01 10.65
CA ILE A 304 -2.81 2.20 11.49
C ILE A 304 -2.11 3.31 10.68
N GLY A 305 -2.72 4.49 10.62
CA GLY A 305 -2.23 5.63 9.84
C GLY A 305 -3.05 5.84 8.57
N GLY A 306 -4.07 6.70 8.68
CA GLY A 306 -4.74 7.25 7.50
C GLY A 306 -3.96 8.43 6.92
N ARG A 307 -4.26 8.75 5.67
CA ARG A 307 -3.52 9.70 4.81
C ARG A 307 -3.77 11.18 5.11
N SER A 308 -4.31 11.53 6.27
CA SER A 308 -4.89 12.87 6.50
C SER A 308 -4.64 13.40 7.90
N TRP A 309 -3.38 13.65 8.25
CA TRP A 309 -3.04 14.42 9.45
C TRP A 309 -2.60 15.86 9.18
N ALA A 310 -2.29 16.21 7.94
CA ALA A 310 -1.72 17.53 7.64
C ALA A 310 -2.48 18.34 6.59
N ARG A 311 -3.71 17.97 6.20
CA ARG A 311 -4.43 18.74 5.17
C ARG A 311 -4.80 20.16 5.59
N GLU A 312 -4.79 20.48 6.88
CA GLU A 312 -5.00 21.84 7.39
C GLU A 312 -3.70 22.62 7.69
N SER A 313 -2.53 21.97 7.70
CA SER A 313 -1.25 22.63 8.06
C SER A 313 -0.16 22.57 7.00
N THR A 314 -0.23 21.68 6.00
CA THR A 314 0.80 21.60 4.93
C THR A 314 0.42 22.28 3.62
N ALA A 315 -0.52 23.22 3.63
CA ALA A 315 -0.68 24.15 2.50
C ALA A 315 0.52 25.11 2.35
N ASP A 316 1.41 25.19 3.36
CA ASP A 316 2.43 26.25 3.45
C ASP A 316 3.89 25.82 3.29
N THR A 317 4.20 24.62 2.80
CA THR A 317 5.60 24.31 2.47
C THR A 317 5.80 23.91 1.01
N ASN A 318 6.29 24.93 0.28
CA ASN A 318 7.28 24.89 -0.80
C ASN A 318 6.79 24.91 -2.25
N LEU A 319 5.68 25.60 -2.50
CA LEU A 319 5.55 26.47 -3.66
C LEU A 319 4.45 27.48 -3.32
N THR A 320 4.80 28.70 -2.90
CA THR A 320 3.87 29.83 -2.69
C THR A 320 3.29 30.25 -4.04
N VAL A 321 2.50 29.37 -4.62
CA VAL A 321 1.78 29.60 -5.86
C VAL A 321 0.63 30.51 -5.50
N SER A 322 0.71 31.75 -5.96
CA SER A 322 -0.33 32.75 -5.72
C SER A 322 -1.70 32.19 -6.08
N SER A 323 -2.63 32.25 -5.12
CA SER A 323 -4.03 31.86 -5.36
C SER A 323 -4.69 32.78 -6.40
N ALA A 324 -4.06 33.89 -6.79
CA ALA A 324 -4.52 34.73 -7.90
C ALA A 324 -4.28 34.10 -9.28
N THR A 325 -3.23 33.29 -9.45
CA THR A 325 -2.85 32.73 -10.76
C THR A 325 -3.21 31.26 -10.93
N HIS A 326 -3.43 30.55 -9.83
CA HIS A 326 -3.72 29.12 -9.85
C HIS A 326 -4.96 28.76 -9.04
N PHE A 327 -5.59 27.66 -9.44
CA PHE A 327 -6.71 27.03 -8.76
C PHE A 327 -6.19 25.78 -8.07
N LYS A 328 -6.41 25.66 -6.76
CA LYS A 328 -5.88 24.58 -5.93
C LYS A 328 -6.99 23.74 -5.33
N LEU A 329 -6.63 22.55 -4.86
CA LEU A 329 -7.52 21.69 -4.11
C LEU A 329 -8.00 22.41 -2.84
N GLY A 330 -9.31 22.42 -2.60
CA GLY A 330 -9.94 23.17 -1.52
C GLY A 330 -10.49 24.54 -1.94
N ASP A 331 -10.14 25.07 -3.12
CA ASP A 331 -10.73 26.31 -3.63
C ASP A 331 -12.22 26.14 -3.93
N LEU A 332 -12.97 27.23 -3.79
CA LEU A 332 -14.38 27.30 -4.17
C LEU A 332 -14.51 27.53 -5.67
N PHE A 333 -15.51 26.91 -6.26
CA PHE A 333 -15.93 27.15 -7.63
C PHE A 333 -17.45 27.06 -7.72
N THR A 334 -18.02 27.73 -8.73
CA THR A 334 -19.43 27.58 -9.07
C THR A 334 -19.60 26.72 -10.30
N THR A 335 -20.72 26.01 -10.39
CA THR A 335 -21.08 25.20 -11.55
C THR A 335 -22.59 25.05 -11.65
N LEU A 336 -23.07 24.39 -12.70
CA LEU A 336 -24.49 24.07 -12.89
C LEU A 336 -24.73 22.60 -12.58
N ILE A 337 -25.76 22.32 -11.80
CA ILE A 337 -26.17 20.97 -11.42
C ILE A 337 -27.64 20.80 -11.75
N SER A 338 -27.99 19.68 -12.42
CA SER A 338 -29.39 19.33 -12.60
C SER A 338 -29.91 18.62 -11.35
N HIS A 339 -31.06 19.07 -10.88
CA HIS A 339 -31.79 18.43 -9.79
C HIS A 339 -33.21 18.09 -10.24
N ASN A 340 -33.78 17.03 -9.67
CA ASN A 340 -35.12 16.51 -10.01
C ASN A 340 -35.31 16.22 -11.51
N ASN A 341 -34.21 15.97 -12.26
CA ASN A 341 -34.15 15.75 -13.71
C ASN A 341 -34.85 16.82 -14.59
N THR A 342 -35.30 17.92 -14.02
CA THR A 342 -36.20 18.88 -14.68
C THR A 342 -35.69 20.31 -14.58
N HIS A 343 -34.77 20.56 -13.65
CA HIS A 343 -34.29 21.89 -13.33
C HIS A 343 -32.78 21.92 -13.31
N LEU A 344 -32.19 23.00 -13.82
CA LEU A 344 -30.77 23.30 -13.71
C LEU A 344 -30.60 24.37 -12.65
N ALA A 345 -29.68 24.18 -11.70
CA ALA A 345 -29.46 25.09 -10.58
C ALA A 345 -27.99 25.44 -10.40
N LEU A 346 -27.72 26.66 -9.91
CA LEU A 346 -26.38 27.10 -9.54
C LEU A 346 -25.93 26.36 -8.28
N ALA A 347 -24.72 25.79 -8.32
CA ALA A 347 -24.10 25.15 -7.17
C ALA A 347 -22.76 25.81 -6.87
N ILE A 348 -22.52 26.13 -5.59
CA ILE A 348 -21.20 26.50 -5.09
C ILE A 348 -20.59 25.25 -4.49
N ALA A 349 -19.37 24.91 -4.89
CA ALA A 349 -18.71 23.70 -4.46
C ALA A 349 -17.26 23.93 -4.02
N LYS A 350 -16.83 23.16 -3.02
CA LYS A 350 -15.43 23.09 -2.60
C LYS A 350 -14.72 22.00 -3.39
N SER A 351 -13.61 22.34 -4.06
CA SER A 351 -12.80 21.41 -4.84
C SER A 351 -12.19 20.32 -3.95
N THR A 352 -12.45 19.06 -4.28
CA THR A 352 -11.94 17.88 -3.54
C THR A 352 -10.92 17.08 -4.34
N VAL A 353 -11.01 17.10 -5.67
CA VAL A 353 -10.10 16.39 -6.58
C VAL A 353 -9.98 17.13 -7.89
N ILE A 354 -8.75 17.29 -8.40
CA ILE A 354 -8.48 17.81 -9.73
C ILE A 354 -7.77 16.72 -10.53
N LYS A 355 -8.28 16.38 -11.73
CA LYS A 355 -7.69 15.37 -12.61
C LYS A 355 -7.35 15.96 -13.97
N LYS A 356 -6.15 15.68 -14.47
CA LYS A 356 -5.76 15.93 -15.87
C LYS A 356 -6.01 14.68 -16.71
N MET A 357 -6.86 14.81 -17.72
CA MET A 357 -7.08 13.79 -18.74
C MET A 357 -5.93 13.84 -19.74
N GLN A 358 -5.37 12.69 -20.07
CA GLN A 358 -4.35 12.56 -21.10
C GLN A 358 -4.83 11.57 -22.16
N PRO A 359 -4.72 11.90 -23.47
CA PRO A 359 -5.08 10.97 -24.53
C PRO A 359 -4.32 9.65 -24.39
N GLY A 360 -5.05 8.54 -24.25
CA GLY A 360 -4.47 7.19 -24.16
C GLY A 360 -3.79 6.82 -22.82
N ALA A 361 -3.82 7.70 -21.80
CA ALA A 361 -3.26 7.44 -20.47
C ALA A 361 -4.32 7.54 -19.36
N LYS A 362 -3.99 7.03 -18.16
CA LYS A 362 -4.89 7.12 -17.00
C LYS A 362 -4.94 8.57 -16.50
N PRO A 363 -6.10 9.05 -16.01
CA PRO A 363 -6.20 10.36 -15.38
C PRO A 363 -5.17 10.55 -14.28
N VAL A 364 -4.44 11.67 -14.31
CA VAL A 364 -3.45 12.02 -13.30
C VAL A 364 -4.06 13.02 -12.33
N SER A 365 -4.00 12.75 -11.03
CA SER A 365 -4.46 13.69 -10.01
C SER A 365 -3.45 14.81 -9.83
N MET A 366 -3.93 16.06 -9.81
CA MET A 366 -3.11 17.26 -9.65
C MET A 366 -3.54 18.02 -8.40
N PRO A 367 -2.61 18.60 -7.62
CA PRO A 367 -2.97 19.43 -6.46
C PRO A 367 -3.34 20.87 -6.85
N VAL A 368 -2.80 21.36 -7.98
CA VAL A 368 -2.90 22.76 -8.44
C VAL A 368 -2.94 22.78 -9.97
N ILE A 369 -3.69 23.73 -10.54
CA ILE A 369 -3.76 24.01 -11.98
C ILE A 369 -3.74 25.53 -12.27
N PRO A 370 -3.13 26.00 -13.36
CA PRO A 370 -3.19 27.42 -13.73
C PRO A 370 -4.62 27.85 -14.05
N ARG A 371 -5.08 28.98 -13.50
CA ARG A 371 -6.44 29.51 -13.74
C ARG A 371 -6.68 29.82 -15.22
N ALA A 372 -5.65 30.25 -15.93
CA ALA A 372 -5.70 30.52 -17.37
C ALA A 372 -6.04 29.27 -18.21
N GLU A 373 -5.80 28.05 -17.69
CA GLU A 373 -6.12 26.81 -18.40
C GLU A 373 -7.56 26.32 -18.18
N LEU A 374 -8.25 26.83 -17.16
CA LEU A 374 -9.64 26.46 -16.83
C LEU A 374 -10.65 26.80 -17.92
N PRO A 375 -10.70 28.05 -18.45
CA PRO A 375 -11.72 28.46 -19.41
C PRO A 375 -11.44 27.99 -20.84
N LEU A 376 -10.32 27.28 -21.09
CA LEU A 376 -9.95 26.83 -22.44
C LEU A 376 -10.97 25.83 -23.00
N ALA A 377 -11.30 25.98 -24.29
CA ALA A 377 -12.26 25.11 -24.98
C ALA A 377 -11.90 23.62 -24.89
N GLU A 378 -10.60 23.31 -24.98
CA GLU A 378 -10.03 21.95 -24.92
C GLU A 378 -9.33 21.67 -23.58
N SER A 379 -9.78 22.31 -22.49
CA SER A 379 -9.18 22.12 -21.17
C SER A 379 -9.21 20.63 -20.76
N PRO A 380 -8.05 20.00 -20.48
CA PRO A 380 -8.00 18.57 -20.16
C PRO A 380 -8.43 18.26 -18.72
N TYR A 381 -8.90 19.25 -17.96
CA TYR A 381 -9.13 19.10 -16.53
C TYR A 381 -10.58 18.73 -16.20
N ILE A 382 -10.71 17.82 -15.23
CA ILE A 382 -11.97 17.48 -14.57
C ILE A 382 -11.81 17.81 -13.10
N ILE A 383 -12.72 18.62 -12.58
CA ILE A 383 -12.74 19.09 -11.19
C ILE A 383 -13.90 18.40 -10.49
N SER A 384 -13.62 17.87 -9.31
CA SER A 384 -14.64 17.26 -8.46
C SER A 384 -14.81 18.09 -7.20
N GLY A 385 -16.05 18.20 -6.71
CA GLY A 385 -16.35 19.00 -5.54
C GLY A 385 -17.54 18.49 -4.74
N GLN A 386 -17.73 19.12 -3.58
CA GLN A 386 -18.89 18.93 -2.71
C GLN A 386 -19.65 20.25 -2.65
N VAL A 387 -20.98 20.19 -2.84
CA VAL A 387 -21.85 21.37 -2.88
C VAL A 387 -22.07 21.91 -1.47
N LEU A 388 -21.91 23.21 -1.28
CA LEU A 388 -22.16 23.90 -0.01
C LEU A 388 -23.66 24.04 0.21
N SER A 389 -24.12 23.79 1.43
CA SER A 389 -25.50 24.10 1.86
C SER A 389 -25.56 25.57 2.26
N LEU A 390 -26.36 26.37 1.56
CA LEU A 390 -26.37 27.82 1.77
C LEU A 390 -27.74 28.32 2.21
N VAL A 391 -27.74 29.19 3.21
CA VAL A 391 -28.94 29.81 3.79
C VAL A 391 -28.93 31.31 3.43
N PRO A 392 -30.05 31.88 3.00
CA PRO A 392 -30.13 33.31 2.73
C PRO A 392 -30.13 34.12 4.03
N ILE A 393 -29.35 35.20 4.05
CA ILE A 393 -29.27 36.17 5.15
C ILE A 393 -29.41 37.60 4.60
N PRO A 394 -29.96 38.56 5.36
CA PRO A 394 -29.96 39.97 4.97
C PRO A 394 -28.52 40.51 4.87
N TYR A 395 -28.23 41.36 3.89
CA TYR A 395 -26.88 41.90 3.66
C TYR A 395 -26.92 43.39 3.28
N ASN A 396 -26.01 44.19 3.85
CA ASN A 396 -25.99 45.63 3.60
C ASN A 396 -25.70 45.95 2.12
N GLY A 397 -26.64 46.60 1.44
CA GLY A 397 -26.49 47.05 0.05
C GLY A 397 -27.08 46.12 -1.03
N THR A 398 -27.57 44.93 -0.67
CA THR A 398 -28.34 44.03 -1.56
C THR A 398 -29.50 43.41 -0.79
N PRO A 399 -30.60 42.99 -1.43
CA PRO A 399 -31.75 42.45 -0.69
C PRO A 399 -31.40 41.23 0.19
N PHE A 400 -30.39 40.43 -0.17
CA PHE A 400 -29.87 39.32 0.64
C PHE A 400 -28.48 38.85 0.16
N ALA A 401 -27.81 37.99 0.94
CA ALA A 401 -26.64 37.20 0.57
C ALA A 401 -26.86 35.75 1.02
N CYS A 402 -26.11 34.79 0.45
CA CYS A 402 -26.16 33.39 0.88
C CYS A 402 -24.95 33.09 1.76
N ALA A 403 -25.18 32.61 2.98
CA ALA A 403 -24.15 32.19 3.92
C ALA A 403 -24.05 30.66 3.98
N TRP A 404 -22.85 30.12 4.15
CA TRP A 404 -22.65 28.69 4.36
C TRP A 404 -23.04 28.28 5.78
N ASP A 405 -23.84 27.22 5.93
CA ASP A 405 -24.31 26.71 7.23
C ASP A 405 -23.34 25.70 7.88
N GLY A 406 -22.14 25.55 7.32
CA GLY A 406 -21.13 24.57 7.77
C GLY A 406 -21.37 23.14 7.26
N LYS A 407 -22.45 22.88 6.51
CA LYS A 407 -22.81 21.55 6.00
C LYS A 407 -22.65 21.48 4.47
N PHE A 408 -22.50 20.25 3.95
CA PHE A 408 -22.50 20.00 2.51
C PHE A 408 -23.84 19.37 2.12
N VAL A 409 -24.35 19.74 0.94
CA VAL A 409 -25.57 19.17 0.40
C VAL A 409 -25.34 17.69 0.06
N SER A 410 -26.23 16.82 0.51
CA SER A 410 -26.28 15.42 0.10
C SER A 410 -27.36 15.25 -0.96
N PHE A 411 -27.02 14.56 -2.05
CA PHE A 411 -27.97 14.25 -3.11
C PHE A 411 -28.31 12.75 -3.11
N SER A 412 -29.42 12.37 -3.73
CA SER A 412 -29.67 11.00 -4.13
C SER A 412 -29.13 10.78 -5.55
N LEU A 413 -28.39 9.68 -5.75
CA LEU A 413 -28.02 9.23 -7.09
C LEU A 413 -29.25 8.66 -7.80
N THR A 414 -29.32 8.80 -9.13
CA THR A 414 -30.21 7.95 -9.93
C THR A 414 -29.83 6.50 -9.67
N LYS A 415 -30.66 5.76 -8.93
CA LYS A 415 -30.50 4.32 -8.79
C LYS A 415 -30.57 3.74 -10.20
N ASN A 416 -29.44 3.24 -10.71
CA ASN A 416 -29.48 2.35 -11.87
C ASN A 416 -30.47 1.24 -11.53
N LYS A 417 -31.56 1.18 -12.29
CA LYS A 417 -32.76 0.37 -12.07
C LYS A 417 -32.42 -1.12 -12.08
N GLN A 418 -31.90 -1.65 -10.97
CA GLN A 418 -31.81 -3.07 -10.63
C GLN A 418 -31.29 -3.20 -9.19
N THR A 419 -32.18 -3.09 -8.21
CA THR A 419 -32.23 -3.85 -6.95
C THR A 419 -33.36 -3.27 -6.10
N ASN A 420 -34.51 -3.96 -6.12
CA ASN A 420 -35.50 -3.80 -5.07
C ASN A 420 -34.96 -4.51 -3.83
N SER A 421 -34.33 -3.76 -2.94
CA SER A 421 -34.17 -4.14 -1.55
C SER A 421 -34.35 -2.87 -0.72
N ASP A 422 -35.41 -2.87 0.08
CA ASP A 422 -35.61 -1.92 1.18
C ASP A 422 -34.50 -2.12 2.20
N GLU A 423 -33.42 -1.34 2.07
CA GLU A 423 -32.37 -1.25 3.08
C GLU A 423 -31.80 0.17 3.06
N THR A 424 -31.87 0.82 4.23
CA THR A 424 -31.23 2.07 4.65
C THR A 424 -30.30 2.70 3.61
N SER A 425 -30.80 3.68 2.87
CA SER A 425 -30.00 4.54 2.00
C SER A 425 -28.95 5.27 2.86
N ARG A 426 -27.72 4.74 2.87
CA ARG A 426 -26.57 5.41 3.47
C ARG A 426 -26.39 6.75 2.76
N ILE A 427 -26.73 7.83 3.46
CA ILE A 427 -26.46 9.21 3.08
C ILE A 427 -24.96 9.32 2.86
N ARG A 428 -24.53 9.50 1.62
CA ARG A 428 -23.13 9.78 1.26
C ARG A 428 -23.09 11.23 0.82
N ASN A 429 -22.14 12.01 1.35
CA ASN A 429 -21.82 13.32 0.79
C ASN A 429 -21.28 13.08 -0.62
N LEU A 430 -22.12 13.31 -1.63
CA LEU A 430 -21.80 12.93 -3.00
C LEU A 430 -20.79 13.91 -3.58
N GLN A 431 -19.65 13.37 -4.02
CA GLN A 431 -18.71 14.10 -4.85
C GLN A 431 -19.20 14.02 -6.30
N PHE A 432 -19.38 15.17 -6.93
CA PHE A 432 -19.65 15.26 -8.37
C PHE A 432 -18.37 15.59 -9.11
N SER A 433 -18.33 15.35 -10.42
CA SER A 433 -17.23 15.77 -11.30
C SER A 433 -17.79 16.58 -12.45
N VAL A 434 -17.12 17.69 -12.77
CA VAL A 434 -17.47 18.58 -13.87
C VAL A 434 -16.22 18.95 -14.67
N THR A 435 -16.39 19.21 -15.97
CA THR A 435 -15.30 19.73 -16.80
C THR A 435 -14.94 21.14 -16.35
N SER A 436 -13.66 21.50 -16.39
CA SER A 436 -13.15 22.83 -16.03
C SER A 436 -13.82 23.97 -16.80
N ARG A 437 -14.36 23.71 -17.99
CA ARG A 437 -15.06 24.73 -18.79
C ARG A 437 -16.46 25.08 -18.28
N LEU A 438 -17.06 24.21 -17.46
CA LEU A 438 -18.36 24.44 -16.81
C LEU A 438 -18.18 24.85 -15.35
N ILE A 439 -17.07 25.54 -15.04
CA ILE A 439 -16.87 26.14 -13.72
C ILE A 439 -16.57 27.63 -13.85
N ASP A 440 -17.00 28.40 -12.85
CA ASP A 440 -16.51 29.75 -12.61
C ASP A 440 -15.80 29.80 -11.24
N TYR A 441 -14.55 30.22 -11.28
CA TYR A 441 -13.65 30.29 -10.13
C TYR A 441 -13.48 31.72 -9.60
N ASN A 442 -14.18 32.71 -10.18
CA ASN A 442 -14.12 34.12 -9.75
C ASN A 442 -15.15 34.44 -8.66
N ILE A 443 -15.68 33.43 -7.97
CA ILE A 443 -16.57 33.69 -6.86
C ILE A 443 -15.80 34.33 -5.71
N HIS A 444 -15.99 35.64 -5.55
CA HIS A 444 -15.41 36.38 -4.46
C HIS A 444 -16.12 36.01 -3.16
N ASP A 445 -15.35 35.48 -2.22
CA ASP A 445 -15.75 35.32 -0.82
C ASP A 445 -15.51 36.64 -0.09
N ALA A 446 -16.59 37.22 0.46
CA ALA A 446 -16.46 38.26 1.46
C ALA A 446 -16.35 37.56 2.81
N ALA A 447 -15.14 37.40 3.33
CA ALA A 447 -14.94 36.80 4.65
C ALA A 447 -15.74 37.60 5.70
N CYS A 448 -16.79 36.99 6.25
CA CYS A 448 -17.56 37.63 7.32
C CYS A 448 -16.78 37.45 8.62
N SER A 449 -16.03 38.49 9.00
CA SER A 449 -15.36 38.55 10.30
C SER A 449 -16.26 39.31 11.27
N GLY A 450 -17.07 38.58 12.02
CA GLY A 450 -17.83 39.13 13.15
C GLY A 450 -19.33 39.24 12.90
N ARG A 451 -20.11 38.90 13.94
CA ARG A 451 -21.55 39.12 14.04
C ARG A 451 -21.88 40.57 13.67
N THR A 452 -22.53 40.80 12.54
CA THR A 452 -23.36 42.00 12.41
C THR A 452 -24.72 41.69 13.04
N PRO A 453 -25.08 42.34 14.16
CA PRO A 453 -26.41 42.18 14.74
C PRO A 453 -27.42 42.81 13.78
N CYS A 454 -28.25 41.98 13.16
CA CYS A 454 -29.51 42.43 12.58
C CYS A 454 -30.61 41.68 13.33
N ASP A 455 -31.48 42.45 13.99
CA ASP A 455 -32.58 42.05 14.88
C ASP A 455 -33.72 41.29 14.15
N SER A 456 -33.42 40.21 13.42
CA SER A 456 -34.47 39.39 12.82
C SER A 456 -34.29 37.91 13.15
N ASP A 457 -35.40 37.31 13.61
CA ASP A 457 -35.68 35.96 14.14
C ASP A 457 -35.23 34.77 13.28
N ILE A 458 -34.00 34.77 12.78
CA ILE A 458 -33.37 33.57 12.21
C ILE A 458 -32.62 32.90 13.38
N ASP A 459 -33.02 31.68 13.75
CA ASP A 459 -32.35 30.85 14.76
C ASP A 459 -30.83 30.82 14.47
N SER A 460 -30.10 31.69 15.15
CA SER A 460 -28.71 32.04 14.82
C SER A 460 -27.70 30.98 15.25
N ASP A 461 -28.17 29.86 15.80
CA ASP A 461 -27.34 28.80 16.36
C ASP A 461 -26.78 27.85 15.28
N ASP A 462 -27.34 27.86 14.07
CA ASP A 462 -26.92 26.95 12.98
C ASP A 462 -25.82 27.49 12.05
N ILE A 463 -25.44 28.78 12.15
CA ILE A 463 -24.40 29.38 11.30
C ILE A 463 -23.06 29.45 12.05
N PRO A 464 -21.96 28.88 11.50
CA PRO A 464 -20.64 28.97 12.12
C PRO A 464 -20.16 30.43 12.33
N GLU A 465 -19.40 30.69 13.41
CA GLU A 465 -18.85 32.03 13.72
C GLU A 465 -17.99 32.63 12.60
N LYS A 466 -17.36 31.78 11.78
CA LYS A 466 -16.67 32.15 10.54
C LYS A 466 -17.25 31.33 9.40
N THR A 467 -17.89 32.01 8.46
CA THR A 467 -18.51 31.37 7.31
C THR A 467 -18.24 32.14 6.00
N TRP A 468 -18.46 31.46 4.88
CA TRP A 468 -18.41 32.05 3.55
C TRP A 468 -19.69 32.79 3.23
N LEU A 469 -19.56 33.98 2.65
CA LEU A 469 -20.69 34.81 2.26
C LEU A 469 -20.66 35.11 0.77
N PHE A 470 -21.80 34.87 0.12
CA PHE A 470 -21.99 35.07 -1.31
C PHE A 470 -23.09 36.10 -1.57
N PRO A 471 -22.73 37.37 -1.83
CA PRO A 471 -23.71 38.38 -2.23
C PRO A 471 -24.49 37.96 -3.47
N THR A 472 -25.77 38.34 -3.52
CA THR A 472 -26.69 38.06 -4.66
C THR A 472 -26.09 38.45 -6.01
N ALA A 473 -25.36 39.57 -6.06
CA ALA A 473 -24.68 40.05 -7.27
C ALA A 473 -23.62 39.05 -7.79
N ASN A 474 -22.87 38.41 -6.89
CA ASN A 474 -21.84 37.42 -7.25
C ASN A 474 -22.49 36.15 -7.78
N LEU A 475 -23.56 35.67 -7.13
CA LEU A 475 -24.33 34.52 -7.59
C LEU A 475 -24.94 34.74 -8.97
N LEU A 476 -25.49 35.94 -9.21
CA LEU A 476 -26.06 36.31 -10.50
C LEU A 476 -24.99 36.43 -11.59
N SER A 477 -23.81 36.97 -11.26
CA SER A 477 -22.68 37.03 -12.18
C SER A 477 -22.20 35.64 -12.58
N ALA A 478 -22.00 34.75 -11.60
CA ALA A 478 -21.62 33.36 -11.82
C ALA A 478 -22.66 32.59 -12.66
N TRP A 479 -23.95 32.78 -12.34
CA TRP A 479 -25.05 32.22 -13.12
C TRP A 479 -24.99 32.65 -14.58
N ASN A 480 -24.92 33.95 -14.84
CA ASN A 480 -24.89 34.49 -16.22
C ASN A 480 -23.66 34.01 -16.98
N TYR A 481 -22.49 33.95 -16.33
CA TYR A 481 -21.27 33.41 -16.95
C TYR A 481 -21.44 31.96 -17.38
N LEU A 482 -21.88 31.08 -16.46
CA LEU A 482 -22.05 29.65 -16.72
C LEU A 482 -23.16 29.39 -17.74
N TRP A 483 -24.25 30.15 -17.68
CA TRP A 483 -25.35 30.05 -18.62
C TRP A 483 -24.91 30.43 -20.03
N ASN A 484 -24.15 31.52 -20.19
CA ASN A 484 -23.60 31.92 -21.48
C ASN A 484 -22.61 30.88 -22.04
N GLN A 485 -21.80 30.23 -21.20
CA GLN A 485 -20.94 29.13 -21.61
C GLN A 485 -21.76 27.93 -22.11
N LEU A 486 -22.80 27.56 -21.37
CA LEU A 486 -23.68 26.44 -21.73
C LEU A 486 -24.39 26.71 -23.07
N MET A 487 -24.99 27.90 -23.22
CA MET A 487 -25.72 28.29 -24.44
C MET A 487 -24.79 28.51 -25.64
N GLY A 488 -23.52 28.86 -25.42
CA GLY A 488 -22.53 29.07 -26.47
C GLY A 488 -21.93 27.79 -27.04
N ASP A 489 -22.12 26.63 -26.41
CA ASP A 489 -21.51 25.36 -26.84
C ASP A 489 -22.40 24.14 -26.52
N GLU A 490 -23.05 23.61 -27.57
CA GLU A 490 -23.93 22.43 -27.46
C GLU A 490 -23.23 21.18 -26.91
N THR A 491 -21.89 21.07 -27.04
CA THR A 491 -21.14 19.91 -26.51
C THR A 491 -21.13 19.87 -24.98
N LEU A 492 -21.47 20.99 -24.33
CA LEU A 492 -21.54 21.11 -22.87
C LEU A 492 -22.88 20.68 -22.28
N HIS A 493 -23.95 20.60 -23.10
CA HIS A 493 -25.30 20.23 -22.66
C HIS A 493 -25.35 18.85 -21.96
N ASN A 494 -24.38 17.97 -22.24
CA ASN A 494 -24.29 16.65 -21.61
C ASN A 494 -23.13 16.54 -20.58
N LYS A 495 -22.55 17.64 -20.11
CA LYS A 495 -21.33 17.60 -19.26
C LYS A 495 -21.52 18.08 -17.83
N PHE A 496 -22.73 18.43 -17.40
CA PHE A 496 -23.04 18.76 -16.01
C PHE A 496 -23.57 17.55 -15.21
N PRO A 497 -23.42 17.55 -13.87
CA PRO A 497 -23.95 16.52 -12.98
C PRO A 497 -25.49 16.52 -12.92
N ILE A 498 -26.10 15.35 -12.78
CA ILE A 498 -27.55 15.17 -12.65
C ILE A 498 -27.84 14.39 -11.36
N PHE A 499 -28.76 14.92 -10.54
CA PHE A 499 -29.21 14.29 -9.30
C PHE A 499 -30.74 14.22 -9.24
N THR A 500 -31.25 13.18 -8.59
CA THR A 500 -32.70 12.92 -8.55
C THR A 500 -33.43 13.70 -7.47
N SER A 501 -32.80 13.91 -6.31
CA SER A 501 -33.35 14.70 -5.21
C SER A 501 -32.24 15.12 -4.24
N VAL A 502 -32.52 16.13 -3.41
CA VAL A 502 -31.68 16.55 -2.28
C VAL A 502 -32.11 15.74 -1.06
N CYS A 503 -31.15 15.06 -0.42
CA CYS A 503 -31.38 14.24 0.78
C CYS A 503 -31.15 15.03 2.07
N ASP A 504 -30.18 15.93 2.07
CA ASP A 504 -29.78 16.73 3.23
C ASP A 504 -29.11 18.04 2.77
N GLY A 505 -29.25 19.10 3.55
CA GLY A 505 -28.79 20.46 3.23
C GLY A 505 -29.75 21.28 2.35
N VAL A 506 -29.44 22.58 2.22
CA VAL A 506 -30.25 23.58 1.51
C VAL A 506 -29.76 23.76 0.08
N PHE A 507 -30.54 23.23 -0.87
CA PHE A 507 -30.35 23.37 -2.32
C PHE A 507 -31.67 23.06 -3.05
N PRO A 508 -32.03 23.73 -4.17
CA PRO A 508 -31.35 24.90 -4.76
C PRO A 508 -31.43 26.13 -3.85
N TYR A 509 -30.50 27.07 -4.05
CA TYR A 509 -30.49 28.31 -3.28
C TYR A 509 -31.69 29.19 -3.69
N THR A 510 -32.56 29.46 -2.73
CA THR A 510 -33.81 30.20 -2.92
C THR A 510 -33.95 31.29 -1.87
N THR A 511 -34.60 32.39 -2.23
CA THR A 511 -35.08 33.39 -1.28
C THR A 511 -36.57 33.52 -1.35
N SER A 512 -37.21 33.61 -0.18
CA SER A 512 -38.64 33.85 -0.08
C SER A 512 -38.98 35.21 -0.68
N PRO A 513 -40.08 35.32 -1.44
CA PRO A 513 -40.56 36.61 -1.92
C PRO A 513 -40.93 37.50 -0.73
N THR A 514 -40.41 38.72 -0.72
CA THR A 514 -40.85 39.79 0.19
C THR A 514 -41.82 40.71 -0.56
N PRO A 515 -42.65 41.52 0.13
CA PRO A 515 -43.55 42.46 -0.54
C PRO A 515 -42.84 43.40 -1.54
N ASP A 516 -41.56 43.68 -1.29
CA ASP A 516 -40.73 44.59 -2.08
C ASP A 516 -39.79 43.90 -3.09
N SER A 517 -39.71 42.55 -3.10
CA SER A 517 -38.80 41.82 -4.00
C SER A 517 -39.32 40.43 -4.40
N PRO A 518 -39.40 40.11 -5.70
CA PRO A 518 -39.71 38.76 -6.14
C PRO A 518 -38.56 37.83 -5.72
N GLY A 519 -38.89 36.79 -4.94
CA GLY A 519 -37.92 35.80 -4.49
C GLY A 519 -37.07 35.26 -5.64
N LEU A 520 -35.77 35.11 -5.40
CA LEU A 520 -34.80 34.67 -6.40
C LEU A 520 -34.53 33.18 -6.19
N CYS A 521 -34.80 32.39 -7.23
CA CYS A 521 -34.37 31.00 -7.31
C CYS A 521 -33.29 30.90 -8.38
N TYR A 522 -32.09 30.48 -8.02
CA TYR A 522 -31.02 30.21 -9.00
C TYR A 522 -31.24 28.84 -9.66
N SER A 523 -32.45 28.63 -10.15
CA SER A 523 -32.81 27.43 -10.90
C SER A 523 -33.81 27.74 -12.00
N LEU A 524 -33.59 27.16 -13.19
CA LEU A 524 -34.50 27.26 -14.31
C LEU A 524 -35.00 25.87 -14.74
N PRO A 525 -36.27 25.74 -15.14
CA PRO A 525 -36.77 24.53 -15.77
C PRO A 525 -36.07 24.33 -17.11
N ILE A 526 -35.67 23.09 -17.39
CA ILE A 526 -35.14 22.70 -18.70
C ILE A 526 -36.35 22.49 -19.62
N GLN A 527 -36.88 23.57 -20.22
CA GLN A 527 -37.90 23.45 -21.26
C GLN A 527 -37.24 23.15 -22.61
N GLY A 528 -37.27 21.89 -23.03
CA GLY A 528 -36.74 21.46 -24.33
C GLY A 528 -36.28 20.00 -24.29
N THR A 529 -36.54 19.27 -25.36
CA THR A 529 -36.37 17.82 -25.59
C THR A 529 -34.93 17.28 -25.54
N ALA A 530 -34.08 17.70 -24.62
CA ALA A 530 -32.71 17.22 -24.52
C ALA A 530 -32.29 17.10 -23.06
N ILE A 531 -32.41 15.89 -22.51
CA ILE A 531 -31.39 15.07 -21.84
C ILE A 531 -32.18 13.92 -21.19
N GLU A 532 -32.66 13.00 -22.04
CA GLU A 532 -32.97 11.66 -21.55
C GLU A 532 -31.64 10.95 -21.24
N GLU A 533 -31.58 10.25 -20.10
CA GLU A 533 -30.49 9.39 -19.62
C GLU A 533 -30.07 8.24 -20.58
N SER A 534 -30.45 8.24 -21.85
CA SER A 534 -30.46 7.05 -22.70
C SER A 534 -29.32 6.92 -23.72
N HIS A 535 -28.53 7.97 -23.98
CA HIS A 535 -27.59 7.97 -25.13
C HIS A 535 -26.11 7.70 -24.85
N ARG A 536 -25.62 7.73 -23.60
CA ARG A 536 -24.16 7.72 -23.35
C ARG A 536 -23.45 6.39 -23.62
N ASN A 537 -24.17 5.26 -23.74
CA ASN A 537 -23.55 3.92 -23.91
C ASN A 537 -24.29 3.05 -24.93
N ARG A 538 -24.95 3.65 -25.92
CA ARG A 538 -25.70 2.92 -26.95
C ARG A 538 -25.24 3.34 -28.33
N SER A 539 -24.95 2.36 -29.17
CA SER A 539 -24.54 2.57 -30.54
C SER A 539 -25.27 1.59 -31.45
N THR A 540 -25.45 1.95 -32.70
CA THR A 540 -26.15 1.12 -33.69
C THR A 540 -25.29 -0.07 -34.11
N CYS A 541 -25.93 -1.19 -34.42
CA CYS A 541 -25.30 -2.32 -35.08
C CYS A 541 -25.14 -2.00 -36.57
N ARG A 542 -23.94 -2.19 -37.14
CA ARG A 542 -23.73 -2.06 -38.59
C ARG A 542 -24.51 -3.10 -39.38
N VAL A 543 -24.67 -4.31 -38.84
CA VAL A 543 -25.27 -5.46 -39.53
C VAL A 543 -26.79 -5.33 -39.58
N CYS A 544 -27.47 -5.11 -38.45
CA CYS A 544 -28.94 -5.10 -38.39
C CYS A 544 -29.57 -3.70 -38.15
N GLY A 545 -28.78 -2.70 -37.77
CA GLY A 545 -29.25 -1.35 -37.44
C GLY A 545 -29.85 -1.21 -36.03
N LEU A 546 -29.92 -2.27 -35.22
CA LEU A 546 -30.44 -2.20 -33.85
C LEU A 546 -29.54 -1.33 -32.95
N VAL A 547 -30.14 -0.49 -32.11
CA VAL A 547 -29.41 0.28 -31.10
C VAL A 547 -29.12 -0.62 -29.90
N ILE A 548 -27.85 -0.89 -29.64
CA ILE A 548 -27.41 -1.87 -28.63
C ILE A 548 -26.59 -1.16 -27.56
N LYS A 549 -26.74 -1.60 -26.31
CA LYS A 549 -25.86 -1.20 -25.20
C LYS A 549 -24.45 -1.72 -25.46
N GLU A 550 -23.43 -0.90 -25.25
CA GLU A 550 -22.04 -1.30 -25.50
C GLU A 550 -21.66 -2.62 -24.83
N THR A 551 -22.13 -2.86 -23.59
CA THR A 551 -21.82 -4.10 -22.85
C THR A 551 -22.34 -5.38 -23.50
N ASP A 552 -23.35 -5.27 -24.35
CA ASP A 552 -24.02 -6.41 -25.00
C ASP A 552 -23.62 -6.51 -26.49
N ARG A 553 -22.72 -5.62 -26.95
CA ARG A 553 -22.29 -5.53 -28.35
C ARG A 553 -21.56 -6.79 -28.81
N GLN A 554 -20.62 -7.31 -28.02
CA GLN A 554 -19.91 -8.56 -28.36
C GLN A 554 -20.88 -9.73 -28.54
N GLN A 555 -21.90 -9.85 -27.68
CA GLN A 555 -22.90 -10.90 -27.79
C GLN A 555 -23.73 -10.75 -29.06
N HIS A 556 -24.24 -9.55 -29.30
CA HIS A 556 -25.05 -9.27 -30.46
C HIS A 556 -24.28 -9.48 -31.78
N ILE A 557 -23.05 -8.98 -31.88
CA ILE A 557 -22.22 -9.13 -33.08
C ILE A 557 -21.72 -10.57 -33.24
N GLY A 558 -21.39 -11.24 -32.13
CA GLY A 558 -21.02 -12.66 -32.15
C GLY A 558 -22.10 -13.54 -32.76
N ARG A 559 -23.38 -13.26 -32.47
CA ARG A 559 -24.52 -13.94 -33.09
C ARG A 559 -24.49 -13.82 -34.62
N HIS A 560 -24.38 -12.59 -35.14
CA HIS A 560 -24.31 -12.32 -36.59
C HIS A 560 -23.15 -13.06 -37.25
N ILE A 561 -21.96 -13.02 -36.63
CA ILE A 561 -20.76 -13.66 -37.18
C ILE A 561 -20.96 -15.18 -37.22
N LEU A 562 -21.41 -15.79 -36.12
CA LEU A 562 -21.55 -17.24 -36.05
C LEU A 562 -22.64 -17.76 -37.00
N GLN A 563 -23.79 -17.08 -37.06
CA GLN A 563 -24.85 -17.40 -38.00
C GLN A 563 -24.37 -17.28 -39.45
N SER A 564 -23.61 -16.23 -39.78
CA SER A 564 -23.02 -16.06 -41.11
C SER A 564 -22.00 -17.16 -41.45
N VAL A 565 -21.19 -17.60 -40.49
CA VAL A 565 -20.18 -18.67 -40.69
C VAL A 565 -20.86 -20.02 -40.92
N LEU A 566 -21.94 -20.30 -40.19
CA LEU A 566 -22.70 -21.55 -40.29
C LEU A 566 -23.78 -21.55 -41.39
N GLY A 567 -23.91 -20.45 -42.15
CA GLY A 567 -24.90 -20.34 -43.22
C GLY A 567 -26.35 -20.25 -42.74
N VAL A 568 -26.57 -19.87 -41.48
CA VAL A 568 -27.91 -19.62 -40.92
C VAL A 568 -28.44 -18.29 -41.46
N ARG A 569 -29.68 -18.29 -41.96
CA ARG A 569 -30.35 -17.05 -42.38
C ARG A 569 -30.78 -16.23 -41.16
N ASP A 570 -30.15 -15.07 -40.93
CA ASP A 570 -30.64 -14.06 -39.99
C ASP A 570 -31.45 -12.99 -40.75
N PRO A 571 -32.78 -12.91 -40.56
CA PRO A 571 -33.65 -11.96 -41.25
C PRO A 571 -33.41 -10.49 -40.83
N THR A 572 -32.66 -10.27 -39.74
CA THR A 572 -32.34 -8.93 -39.24
C THR A 572 -31.13 -8.31 -39.94
N VAL A 573 -30.37 -9.09 -40.72
CA VAL A 573 -29.17 -8.63 -41.43
C VAL A 573 -29.56 -7.71 -42.59
N LYS A 574 -29.14 -6.44 -42.50
CA LYS A 574 -29.26 -5.42 -43.55
C LYS A 574 -27.96 -5.24 -44.33
N VAL A 575 -26.82 -5.35 -43.63
CA VAL A 575 -25.47 -5.28 -44.20
C VAL A 575 -24.78 -6.62 -43.97
N PRO A 576 -24.22 -7.27 -45.01
CA PRO A 576 -23.58 -8.57 -44.85
C PRO A 576 -22.38 -8.50 -43.91
N VAL A 577 -22.19 -9.57 -43.11
CA VAL A 577 -20.98 -9.79 -42.31
C VAL A 577 -19.79 -9.99 -43.25
N SER A 578 -18.64 -9.43 -42.89
CA SER A 578 -17.41 -9.61 -43.67
C SER A 578 -17.05 -11.10 -43.78
N LYS A 579 -16.76 -11.56 -44.99
CA LYS A 579 -16.20 -12.90 -45.19
C LYS A 579 -14.73 -12.95 -44.80
N GLU A 580 -14.01 -11.84 -44.92
CA GLU A 580 -12.59 -11.71 -44.60
C GLU A 580 -12.44 -11.18 -43.17
N TYR A 581 -12.00 -12.03 -42.26
CA TYR A 581 -11.77 -11.78 -40.83
C TYR A 581 -12.75 -10.79 -40.19
N PRO A 582 -14.02 -11.19 -39.97
CA PRO A 582 -15.02 -10.31 -39.37
C PRO A 582 -14.63 -9.90 -37.95
N CYS A 583 -14.72 -8.60 -37.67
CA CYS A 583 -14.42 -8.00 -36.39
C CYS A 583 -15.54 -8.29 -35.37
N GLY A 584 -15.22 -8.78 -34.19
CA GLY A 584 -16.17 -9.08 -33.10
C GLY A 584 -16.94 -7.89 -32.52
N THR A 585 -16.65 -6.65 -32.93
CA THR A 585 -17.38 -5.44 -32.46
C THR A 585 -18.24 -4.77 -33.54
N CYS A 586 -17.96 -5.00 -34.83
CA CYS A 586 -18.68 -4.37 -35.94
C CYS A 586 -19.02 -5.31 -37.11
N ALA A 587 -18.53 -6.55 -37.09
CA ALA A 587 -18.60 -7.55 -38.17
C ALA A 587 -17.95 -7.14 -39.51
N GLY A 588 -17.24 -6.02 -39.56
CA GLY A 588 -16.46 -5.58 -40.73
C GLY A 588 -15.10 -6.27 -40.85
N PRO A 589 -14.41 -6.12 -41.99
CA PRO A 589 -13.10 -6.75 -42.22
C PRO A 589 -12.02 -6.19 -41.29
N THR A 590 -11.15 -7.05 -40.76
CA THR A 590 -9.96 -6.62 -40.00
C THR A 590 -8.74 -6.40 -40.89
N ASP A 591 -8.71 -6.98 -42.09
CA ASP A 591 -7.54 -6.96 -42.98
C ASP A 591 -7.40 -5.65 -43.78
N ASP A 592 -8.50 -4.94 -44.02
CA ASP A 592 -8.53 -3.63 -44.70
C ASP A 592 -7.98 -2.47 -43.85
N GLY A 593 -7.32 -2.75 -42.74
CA GLY A 593 -6.70 -1.76 -41.85
C GLY A 593 -7.65 -0.96 -40.95
N ASN A 594 -8.96 -1.00 -41.18
CA ASN A 594 -9.96 -0.23 -40.42
C ASN A 594 -10.32 -0.82 -39.04
N CYS A 595 -9.92 -2.05 -38.72
CA CYS A 595 -10.26 -2.73 -37.48
C CYS A 595 -9.07 -3.50 -36.89
N LYS A 596 -7.98 -2.81 -36.58
CA LYS A 596 -6.85 -3.40 -35.87
C LYS A 596 -7.20 -3.67 -34.40
N MET A 597 -6.58 -4.71 -33.84
CA MET A 597 -6.92 -5.25 -32.54
C MET A 597 -5.72 -5.90 -31.86
N GLY A 598 -5.71 -5.83 -30.53
CA GLY A 598 -4.70 -6.41 -29.66
C GLY A 598 -5.22 -6.52 -28.23
N ILE A 599 -4.38 -7.05 -27.33
CA ILE A 599 -4.70 -7.21 -25.92
C ILE A 599 -3.70 -6.40 -25.10
N LYS A 600 -4.18 -5.43 -24.32
CA LYS A 600 -3.34 -4.61 -23.43
C LYS A 600 -3.88 -4.70 -22.00
N SER A 601 -3.06 -5.20 -21.07
CA SER A 601 -3.45 -5.40 -19.66
C SER A 601 -4.73 -6.25 -19.48
N GLY A 602 -4.93 -7.28 -20.30
CA GLY A 602 -6.11 -8.16 -20.25
C GLY A 602 -7.41 -7.55 -20.78
N LYS A 603 -7.36 -6.35 -21.38
CA LYS A 603 -8.49 -5.68 -22.04
C LYS A 603 -8.32 -5.66 -23.56
N LEU A 604 -9.45 -5.63 -24.26
CA LEU A 604 -9.46 -5.38 -25.71
C LEU A 604 -8.87 -3.98 -25.98
N ASN A 605 -7.88 -3.93 -26.85
CA ASN A 605 -7.36 -2.72 -27.46
C ASN A 605 -7.67 -2.78 -28.95
N SER A 606 -8.58 -1.95 -29.45
CA SER A 606 -8.98 -1.97 -30.87
C SER A 606 -9.18 -0.58 -31.42
N GLU A 607 -8.79 -0.38 -32.68
CA GLU A 607 -8.99 0.84 -33.47
C GLU A 607 -10.36 0.87 -34.16
N CYS A 608 -11.18 -0.16 -33.98
CA CYS A 608 -12.52 -0.22 -34.56
C CYS A 608 -13.41 0.93 -34.02
N PRO A 609 -14.14 1.67 -34.89
CA PRO A 609 -15.07 2.72 -34.45
C PRO A 609 -16.20 2.25 -33.53
N SER A 610 -16.48 0.94 -33.54
CA SER A 610 -17.48 0.31 -32.66
C SER A 610 -16.86 -0.43 -31.48
N ALA A 611 -15.55 -0.28 -31.22
CA ALA A 611 -14.89 -0.91 -30.10
C ALA A 611 -15.37 -0.35 -28.76
N TYR A 612 -15.50 -1.22 -27.77
CA TYR A 612 -15.76 -0.85 -26.38
C TYR A 612 -14.81 -1.63 -25.47
N SER A 613 -14.53 -1.10 -24.28
CA SER A 613 -13.58 -1.72 -23.36
C SER A 613 -14.23 -2.84 -22.56
N PHE A 614 -13.70 -4.06 -22.66
CA PHE A 614 -14.08 -5.19 -21.80
C PHE A 614 -12.87 -6.07 -21.44
N MET A 615 -13.01 -6.84 -20.35
CA MET A 615 -11.99 -7.79 -19.89
C MET A 615 -12.09 -9.08 -20.69
N VAL A 616 -11.01 -9.43 -21.41
CA VAL A 616 -10.97 -10.59 -22.32
C VAL A 616 -11.30 -11.89 -21.59
N ASN A 617 -10.72 -12.12 -20.41
CA ASN A 617 -10.96 -13.35 -19.65
C ASN A 617 -12.43 -13.52 -19.23
N ARG A 618 -13.09 -12.44 -18.77
CA ARG A 618 -14.51 -12.52 -18.37
C ARG A 618 -15.45 -12.67 -19.57
N ALA A 619 -15.08 -12.08 -20.70
CA ALA A 619 -15.84 -12.16 -21.95
C ALA A 619 -15.66 -13.49 -22.68
N GLY A 620 -14.64 -14.27 -22.34
CA GLY A 620 -14.42 -15.62 -22.86
C GLY A 620 -15.13 -16.72 -22.07
N GLU A 621 -15.72 -16.40 -20.90
CA GLU A 621 -16.49 -17.33 -20.08
C GLU A 621 -17.94 -17.41 -20.58
N PHE A 622 -18.39 -18.61 -20.94
CA PHE A 622 -19.79 -18.86 -21.25
C PHE A 622 -20.69 -18.61 -20.02
N ARG A 623 -21.81 -17.91 -20.23
CA ARG A 623 -22.87 -17.71 -19.24
C ARG A 623 -24.22 -17.74 -19.94
N ASP A 624 -25.25 -18.27 -19.30
CA ASP A 624 -26.59 -18.39 -19.91
C ASP A 624 -27.15 -17.04 -20.42
N LYS A 625 -26.88 -15.95 -19.70
CA LYS A 625 -27.29 -14.59 -20.10
C LYS A 625 -26.39 -13.95 -21.17
N ARG A 626 -25.17 -14.47 -21.34
CA ARG A 626 -24.11 -13.95 -22.23
C ARG A 626 -23.35 -15.13 -22.87
N PRO A 627 -23.97 -15.82 -23.84
CA PRO A 627 -23.45 -17.06 -24.38
C PRO A 627 -22.25 -16.88 -25.31
N CYS A 628 -22.07 -15.70 -25.91
CA CYS A 628 -20.95 -15.41 -26.82
C CYS A 628 -19.61 -15.36 -26.08
N THR A 629 -18.67 -16.19 -26.51
CA THR A 629 -17.28 -16.21 -26.03
C THR A 629 -16.29 -15.69 -27.07
N ASN A 630 -16.77 -15.00 -28.11
CA ASN A 630 -15.93 -14.49 -29.19
C ASN A 630 -15.00 -13.37 -28.69
N ILE A 631 -13.74 -13.69 -28.41
CA ILE A 631 -12.73 -12.79 -27.85
C ILE A 631 -11.47 -12.74 -28.73
N PRO A 632 -10.65 -11.68 -28.66
CA PRO A 632 -9.33 -11.69 -29.28
C PRO A 632 -8.40 -12.71 -28.61
N ILE A 633 -7.65 -13.47 -29.41
CA ILE A 633 -6.69 -14.48 -28.98
C ILE A 633 -5.36 -14.23 -29.71
N LYS A 634 -4.24 -14.24 -28.99
CA LYS A 634 -2.90 -14.10 -29.58
C LYS A 634 -2.42 -15.46 -30.11
N CYS A 635 -1.79 -15.47 -31.29
CA CYS A 635 -1.26 -16.70 -31.87
C CYS A 635 -0.09 -17.29 -31.07
N PRO A 636 -0.18 -18.58 -30.66
CA PRO A 636 0.90 -19.25 -29.93
C PRO A 636 2.02 -19.75 -30.85
N LEU A 637 1.84 -19.76 -32.17
CA LEU A 637 2.77 -20.31 -33.16
C LEU A 637 3.78 -19.28 -33.70
N GLY A 638 3.99 -18.17 -32.98
CA GLY A 638 5.10 -17.24 -33.23
C GLY A 638 4.90 -16.19 -34.33
N CYS A 639 3.70 -16.05 -34.92
CA CYS A 639 3.45 -15.02 -35.93
C CYS A 639 3.01 -13.66 -35.36
N ASP A 640 2.93 -13.52 -34.03
CA ASP A 640 2.53 -12.32 -33.27
C ASP A 640 1.16 -11.68 -33.62
N GLN A 641 0.34 -12.34 -34.45
CA GLN A 641 -0.99 -11.87 -34.82
C GLN A 641 -2.02 -12.16 -33.72
N THR A 642 -3.04 -11.29 -33.63
CA THR A 642 -4.19 -11.45 -32.73
C THR A 642 -5.47 -11.52 -33.54
N HIS A 643 -6.24 -12.59 -33.36
CA HIS A 643 -7.47 -12.85 -34.13
C HIS A 643 -8.65 -13.10 -33.20
N TRP A 644 -9.87 -12.80 -33.65
CA TRP A 644 -11.09 -13.15 -32.92
C TRP A 644 -11.24 -14.68 -32.88
N LYS A 645 -11.74 -15.22 -31.78
CA LYS A 645 -11.92 -16.66 -31.55
C LYS A 645 -12.58 -17.37 -32.73
N TYR A 646 -13.65 -16.80 -33.29
CA TYR A 646 -14.37 -17.40 -34.42
C TYR A 646 -13.57 -17.41 -35.74
N ASN A 647 -12.59 -16.51 -35.88
CA ASN A 647 -11.73 -16.43 -37.07
C ASN A 647 -10.47 -17.30 -36.94
N PHE A 648 -10.22 -17.86 -35.75
CA PHE A 648 -8.91 -18.38 -35.39
C PHE A 648 -8.54 -19.66 -36.15
N LEU A 649 -9.52 -20.52 -36.48
CA LEU A 649 -9.26 -21.72 -37.28
C LEU A 649 -8.79 -21.39 -38.69
N ARG A 650 -9.44 -20.43 -39.35
CA ARG A 650 -8.99 -19.98 -40.67
C ARG A 650 -7.58 -19.43 -40.64
N HIS A 651 -7.23 -18.65 -39.60
CA HIS A 651 -5.85 -18.18 -39.41
C HIS A 651 -4.85 -19.34 -39.32
N LEU A 652 -5.18 -20.38 -38.56
CA LEU A 652 -4.33 -21.56 -38.45
C LEU A 652 -4.16 -22.25 -39.82
N ASP A 653 -5.25 -22.45 -40.57
CA ASP A 653 -5.19 -23.10 -41.89
C ASP A 653 -4.39 -22.30 -42.92
N GLU A 654 -4.55 -20.98 -42.95
CA GLU A 654 -3.90 -20.10 -43.94
C GLU A 654 -2.42 -19.81 -43.61
N ARG A 655 -2.09 -19.58 -42.33
CA ARG A 655 -0.75 -19.13 -41.91
C ARG A 655 0.11 -20.24 -41.33
N HIS A 656 -0.51 -21.35 -40.91
CA HIS A 656 0.18 -22.45 -40.26
C HIS A 656 -0.27 -23.81 -40.81
N PRO A 657 0.02 -24.19 -42.08
CA PRO A 657 -0.52 -25.42 -42.71
C PRO A 657 -0.24 -26.74 -41.98
N GLN A 658 0.71 -26.76 -41.02
CA GLN A 658 1.05 -27.93 -40.19
C GLN A 658 0.64 -27.75 -38.72
N TRP A 659 -0.26 -26.80 -38.42
CA TRP A 659 -0.67 -26.47 -37.05
C TRP A 659 -1.22 -27.67 -36.29
N THR A 660 -1.85 -28.61 -37.00
CA THR A 660 -2.43 -29.84 -36.45
C THR A 660 -1.41 -30.72 -35.71
N LYS A 661 -0.12 -30.61 -36.03
CA LYS A 661 0.97 -31.34 -35.38
C LYS A 661 1.59 -30.59 -34.19
N VAL A 662 1.43 -29.27 -34.13
CA VAL A 662 2.18 -28.38 -33.23
C VAL A 662 1.29 -27.85 -32.09
N VAL A 663 0.00 -27.66 -32.36
CA VAL A 663 -0.93 -27.07 -31.41
C VAL A 663 -1.32 -28.07 -30.32
N THR A 664 -1.27 -27.65 -29.06
CA THR A 664 -1.65 -28.49 -27.92
C THR A 664 -3.17 -28.64 -27.80
N LYS A 665 -3.63 -29.76 -27.23
CA LYS A 665 -5.06 -29.97 -26.92
C LYS A 665 -5.66 -28.85 -26.05
N GLY A 666 -4.86 -28.29 -25.12
CA GLY A 666 -5.29 -27.17 -24.27
C GLY A 666 -5.55 -25.88 -25.05
N PHE A 667 -4.77 -25.60 -26.09
CA PHE A 667 -5.06 -24.45 -26.94
C PHE A 667 -6.33 -24.66 -27.78
N LEU A 668 -6.55 -25.88 -28.28
CA LEU A 668 -7.79 -26.20 -29.01
C LEU A 668 -9.04 -25.99 -28.16
N SER A 669 -9.01 -26.33 -26.87
CA SER A 669 -10.11 -26.01 -25.96
C SER A 669 -10.36 -24.51 -25.77
N THR A 670 -9.35 -23.66 -25.99
CA THR A 670 -9.49 -22.20 -25.88
C THR A 670 -10.26 -21.61 -27.07
N ILE A 671 -10.07 -22.16 -28.27
CA ILE A 671 -10.75 -21.71 -29.50
C ILE A 671 -12.06 -22.47 -29.77
N GLN A 672 -12.43 -23.43 -28.92
CA GLN A 672 -13.62 -24.26 -29.07
C GLN A 672 -14.92 -23.47 -28.86
N VAL A 673 -15.87 -23.60 -29.79
CA VAL A 673 -17.21 -22.99 -29.69
C VAL A 673 -18.19 -24.08 -29.28
N SER A 674 -18.57 -24.07 -28.00
CA SER A 674 -19.39 -25.15 -27.42
C SER A 674 -20.81 -25.20 -28.01
N SER A 675 -21.45 -26.37 -27.98
CA SER A 675 -22.86 -26.52 -28.40
C SER A 675 -23.81 -25.63 -27.58
N ALA A 676 -23.51 -25.41 -26.29
CA ALA A 676 -24.27 -24.50 -25.43
C ALA A 676 -24.16 -23.02 -25.88
N GLU A 677 -22.97 -22.60 -26.32
CA GLU A 677 -22.75 -21.28 -26.93
C GLU A 677 -23.51 -21.14 -28.25
N GLN A 678 -23.47 -22.16 -29.12
CA GLN A 678 -24.20 -22.16 -30.38
C GLN A 678 -25.71 -22.08 -30.14
N ALA A 679 -26.25 -22.90 -29.24
CA ALA A 679 -27.67 -22.85 -28.86
C ALA A 679 -28.07 -21.48 -28.27
N GLY A 680 -27.24 -20.93 -27.37
CA GLY A 680 -27.47 -19.60 -26.77
C GLY A 680 -27.40 -18.44 -27.77
N LEU A 681 -26.74 -18.63 -28.91
CA LEU A 681 -26.70 -17.69 -30.04
C LEU A 681 -27.72 -18.03 -31.14
N GLU A 682 -28.77 -18.79 -30.78
CA GLU A 682 -29.90 -19.08 -31.67
C GLU A 682 -29.48 -19.82 -32.95
N ILE A 683 -28.46 -20.68 -32.86
CA ILE A 683 -28.12 -21.64 -33.93
C ILE A 683 -29.11 -22.81 -33.84
N PRO A 684 -29.83 -23.15 -34.94
CA PRO A 684 -30.73 -24.30 -34.97
C PRO A 684 -30.01 -25.61 -34.61
N GLU A 685 -30.66 -26.48 -33.85
CA GLU A 685 -30.05 -27.75 -33.38
C GLU A 685 -29.51 -28.62 -34.52
N ASN A 686 -30.14 -28.58 -35.70
CA ASN A 686 -29.72 -29.32 -36.89
C ASN A 686 -28.46 -28.75 -37.57
N LEU A 687 -27.98 -27.57 -37.16
CA LEU A 687 -26.79 -26.89 -37.67
C LEU A 687 -25.70 -26.72 -36.61
N VAL A 688 -25.92 -27.23 -35.40
CA VAL A 688 -24.89 -27.25 -34.35
C VAL A 688 -23.80 -28.25 -34.76
N ILE A 689 -22.55 -27.80 -34.75
CA ILE A 689 -21.39 -28.62 -35.12
C ILE A 689 -20.34 -28.66 -34.02
N GLU A 690 -19.48 -29.68 -34.03
CA GLU A 690 -18.26 -29.67 -33.24
C GLU A 690 -17.26 -28.68 -33.85
N TRP A 691 -16.87 -27.67 -33.07
CA TRP A 691 -15.96 -26.60 -33.50
C TRP A 691 -14.83 -26.44 -32.49
N PRO A 692 -13.56 -26.72 -32.83
CA PRO A 692 -13.06 -27.12 -34.16
C PRO A 692 -13.46 -28.54 -34.54
N PRO A 693 -13.41 -28.90 -35.84
CA PRO A 693 -13.53 -30.28 -36.28
C PRO A 693 -12.50 -31.16 -35.56
N VAL A 694 -12.92 -32.33 -35.07
CA VAL A 694 -12.02 -33.29 -34.43
C VAL A 694 -10.96 -33.74 -35.45
N LEU A 695 -9.68 -33.55 -35.10
CA LEU A 695 -8.57 -34.01 -35.94
C LEU A 695 -8.58 -35.54 -35.98
N PRO A 696 -8.51 -36.17 -37.17
CA PRO A 696 -8.42 -37.62 -37.27
C PRO A 696 -7.14 -38.09 -36.56
N SER A 697 -7.31 -38.89 -35.51
CA SER A 697 -6.21 -39.57 -34.83
C SER A 697 -5.50 -40.49 -35.82
N SER A 698 -4.24 -40.23 -36.10
CA SER A 698 -3.37 -41.12 -36.88
C SER A 698 -2.92 -42.31 -36.03
N ASP A 699 -3.85 -43.14 -35.59
CA ASP A 699 -3.54 -44.44 -34.99
C ASP A 699 -4.04 -45.53 -35.94
N SER A 700 -3.07 -46.19 -36.59
CA SER A 700 -3.29 -47.41 -37.36
C SER A 700 -3.39 -48.60 -36.40
N PRO A 701 -4.18 -49.64 -36.71
CA PRO A 701 -4.39 -50.76 -35.81
C PRO A 701 -3.23 -51.75 -35.92
N THR A 702 -2.37 -51.81 -34.91
CA THR A 702 -1.43 -52.92 -34.75
C THR A 702 -1.95 -53.89 -33.69
N THR A 703 -2.41 -55.03 -34.18
CA THR A 703 -2.77 -56.24 -33.44
C THR A 703 -1.55 -56.94 -32.81
N VAL A 704 -1.76 -57.48 -31.60
CA VAL A 704 -0.98 -58.52 -30.85
C VAL A 704 0.44 -58.08 -30.41
N SER A 705 0.96 -58.31 -29.19
CA SER A 705 0.75 -59.36 -28.18
C SER A 705 1.36 -58.93 -26.82
N GLN A 706 0.76 -59.41 -25.72
CA GLN A 706 1.33 -59.97 -24.46
C GLN A 706 2.72 -59.48 -23.99
N ASP A 707 3.03 -59.19 -22.73
CA ASP A 707 2.63 -59.86 -21.49
C ASP A 707 3.18 -59.12 -20.24
N SER A 708 2.79 -59.60 -19.05
CA SER A 708 3.43 -59.47 -17.73
C SER A 708 3.11 -58.29 -16.78
N SER A 709 2.14 -58.58 -15.90
CA SER A 709 2.22 -58.59 -14.43
C SER A 709 3.17 -57.66 -13.63
N SER A 710 2.53 -56.92 -12.71
CA SER A 710 2.76 -56.90 -11.25
C SER A 710 3.64 -55.84 -10.54
N ARG A 711 2.95 -55.07 -9.68
CA ARG A 711 3.29 -54.50 -8.35
C ARG A 711 4.43 -53.47 -8.20
N LYS A 712 4.06 -52.24 -7.80
CA LYS A 712 4.41 -51.63 -6.48
C LYS A 712 3.67 -50.29 -6.18
N ARG A 713 3.01 -50.30 -5.01
CA ARG A 713 2.49 -49.31 -4.02
C ARG A 713 2.22 -47.81 -4.33
N PRO A 714 1.17 -47.24 -3.70
CA PRO A 714 0.80 -45.82 -3.77
C PRO A 714 1.49 -44.97 -2.68
N ILE A 715 1.71 -43.69 -2.98
CA ILE A 715 2.03 -42.63 -2.02
C ILE A 715 0.85 -41.65 -1.97
N SER A 716 0.43 -41.33 -0.74
CA SER A 716 -0.73 -40.53 -0.35
C SER A 716 -0.68 -39.05 -0.78
N PRO A 717 -1.84 -38.39 -0.96
CA PRO A 717 -1.93 -36.94 -1.12
C PRO A 717 -2.03 -36.20 0.23
N GLY A 718 -1.28 -35.10 0.37
CA GLY A 718 -1.39 -34.11 1.45
C GLY A 718 -2.56 -33.13 1.26
N PRO A 719 -2.84 -32.28 2.26
CA PRO A 719 -4.20 -32.02 2.74
C PRO A 719 -4.96 -30.92 2.01
N GLN A 720 -6.22 -31.21 1.70
CA GLN A 720 -7.22 -30.25 1.24
C GLN A 720 -7.82 -29.48 2.43
N SER A 721 -7.99 -28.17 2.24
CA SER A 721 -8.66 -27.23 3.15
C SER A 721 -10.16 -27.51 3.21
N PRO A 722 -10.83 -27.39 4.37
CA PRO A 722 -12.21 -27.85 4.52
C PRO A 722 -13.22 -26.87 3.91
N SER A 723 -14.11 -27.46 3.11
CA SER A 723 -15.33 -26.85 2.57
C SER A 723 -16.35 -26.52 3.67
N ARG A 724 -17.00 -25.37 3.53
CA ARG A 724 -18.10 -24.90 4.39
C ARG A 724 -19.31 -25.82 4.23
N ARG A 725 -19.61 -26.58 5.27
CA ARG A 725 -20.85 -27.36 5.41
C ARG A 725 -21.97 -26.43 5.89
N SER A 726 -23.10 -26.50 5.21
CA SER A 726 -24.38 -25.91 5.59
C SER A 726 -24.91 -26.55 6.88
N ASN A 727 -25.17 -25.75 7.92
CA ASN A 727 -25.93 -26.21 9.08
C ASN A 727 -27.43 -26.02 8.80
N LYS A 728 -28.13 -27.15 8.70
CA LYS A 728 -29.57 -27.25 8.90
C LYS A 728 -29.81 -27.69 10.35
N GLU A 729 -30.96 -27.28 10.86
CA GLU A 729 -31.48 -27.42 12.23
C GLU A 729 -31.27 -28.81 12.85
N ASN A 730 -31.13 -28.86 14.18
CA ASN A 730 -31.99 -29.72 14.99
C ASN A 730 -31.94 -29.39 16.50
N GLU A 731 -33.14 -29.55 17.03
CA GLU A 731 -33.68 -29.49 18.39
C GLU A 731 -32.84 -30.16 19.49
N ALA A 732 -33.00 -29.63 20.70
CA ALA A 732 -32.49 -30.19 21.95
C ALA A 732 -33.46 -31.24 22.54
N PRO A 733 -32.91 -32.21 23.30
CA PRO A 733 -33.62 -32.78 24.44
C PRO A 733 -32.78 -32.75 25.74
N PRO A 734 -33.41 -33.02 26.91
CA PRO A 734 -33.04 -32.41 28.18
C PRO A 734 -32.17 -33.29 29.10
N GLU A 735 -31.82 -32.63 30.21
CA GLU A 735 -31.11 -33.02 31.43
C GLU A 735 -31.46 -34.41 31.99
N GLU A 736 -30.46 -35.11 32.54
CA GLU A 736 -30.51 -35.69 33.90
C GLU A 736 -29.13 -36.18 34.39
N ASP A 737 -28.71 -35.56 35.50
CA ASP A 737 -27.95 -35.97 36.69
C ASP A 737 -26.97 -37.18 36.78
N VAL A 738 -26.06 -36.98 37.76
CA VAL A 738 -25.35 -37.96 38.63
C VAL A 738 -23.82 -38.09 38.43
N MET A 739 -23.08 -37.36 39.30
CA MET A 739 -21.71 -37.60 39.82
C MET A 739 -21.65 -38.90 40.66
N PRO A 740 -20.49 -39.46 41.16
CA PRO A 740 -19.12 -38.94 41.17
C PRO A 740 -17.96 -39.98 40.93
N SER A 741 -16.74 -39.44 40.90
CA SER A 741 -15.46 -40.00 41.42
C SER A 741 -14.97 -41.41 41.01
N HIS A 742 -13.77 -41.48 40.45
CA HIS A 742 -12.73 -42.40 40.92
C HIS A 742 -11.33 -41.97 40.46
N ALA A 743 -10.36 -42.32 41.30
CA ALA A 743 -8.99 -41.84 41.33
C ALA A 743 -8.00 -42.68 40.48
N ASN A 744 -6.74 -42.22 40.51
CA ASN A 744 -5.48 -42.97 40.33
C ASN A 744 -5.01 -43.26 38.89
N LYS A 745 -3.85 -42.72 38.49
CA LYS A 745 -2.55 -43.43 38.68
C LYS A 745 -1.36 -42.67 38.06
N LEU A 746 -0.29 -42.64 38.86
CA LEU A 746 1.11 -42.51 38.50
C LEU A 746 1.48 -43.33 37.25
N TYR A 747 2.34 -42.79 36.37
CA TYR A 747 3.43 -43.56 35.74
C TYR A 747 4.60 -42.64 35.38
N ASN A 748 5.69 -42.82 36.14
CA ASN A 748 7.07 -42.61 35.70
C ASN A 748 7.39 -43.65 34.61
N THR A 749 8.04 -43.24 33.52
CA THR A 749 9.11 -44.03 32.87
C THR A 749 9.92 -43.14 31.92
N SER A 750 11.20 -42.99 32.25
CA SER A 750 12.30 -42.71 31.32
C SER A 750 12.49 -43.89 30.34
N PRO A 751 13.09 -43.66 29.16
CA PRO A 751 14.41 -44.26 28.98
C PRO A 751 15.45 -43.34 28.33
N HIS A 752 16.67 -43.38 28.89
CA HIS A 752 17.95 -43.06 28.25
C HIS A 752 18.20 -43.97 27.02
N THR A 753 19.02 -43.52 26.06
CA THR A 753 20.40 -44.04 25.75
C THR A 753 20.88 -43.54 24.37
N CYS A 754 22.22 -43.41 24.23
CA CYS A 754 23.06 -43.05 23.06
C CYS A 754 23.26 -41.53 22.84
N LEU A 755 24.45 -40.94 22.90
CA LEU A 755 25.82 -41.43 22.72
C LEU A 755 26.81 -40.62 23.57
N SER A 756 27.59 -41.32 24.37
CA SER A 756 28.84 -40.87 24.99
C SER A 756 29.99 -41.65 24.33
N LEU A 757 30.85 -41.00 23.56
CA LEU A 757 32.14 -41.56 23.18
C LEU A 757 33.20 -40.45 23.14
N PHE A 758 34.24 -40.67 23.96
CA PHE A 758 35.56 -40.05 24.02
C PHE A 758 35.70 -38.61 24.55
N ARG A 759 35.75 -38.53 25.88
CA ARG A 759 36.73 -37.70 26.59
C ARG A 759 37.98 -38.55 26.84
N THR A 760 39.16 -38.06 26.44
CA THR A 760 40.45 -38.50 26.97
C THR A 760 41.30 -37.29 27.34
N SER A 761 41.85 -37.37 28.55
CA SER A 761 42.79 -36.55 29.31
C SER A 761 43.72 -35.56 28.56
N PRO A 762 43.94 -34.33 29.10
CA PRO A 762 45.05 -33.46 28.72
C PRO A 762 46.21 -33.59 29.72
N ASP A 763 47.00 -34.66 29.63
CA ASP A 763 48.29 -34.82 30.32
C ASP A 763 49.37 -35.21 29.30
N HIS A 764 49.71 -34.27 28.42
CA HIS A 764 51.00 -34.16 27.73
C HIS A 764 50.96 -32.93 26.83
N PHE A 765 51.54 -31.82 27.29
CA PHE A 765 52.30 -30.82 26.52
C PHE A 765 52.55 -29.59 27.42
N MET A 766 53.29 -29.82 28.51
CA MET A 766 53.92 -28.78 29.32
C MET A 766 55.41 -29.15 29.42
N ALA A 767 56.19 -28.74 28.43
CA ALA A 767 57.65 -28.73 28.51
C ALA A 767 58.21 -27.73 27.49
N LEU A 768 58.19 -26.44 27.85
CA LEU A 768 59.29 -25.47 27.69
C LEU A 768 58.73 -24.04 27.88
N ALA A 769 58.95 -23.44 29.06
CA ALA A 769 59.28 -22.03 29.16
C ALA A 769 59.75 -21.71 30.59
N VAL A 770 60.93 -21.12 30.65
CA VAL A 770 61.73 -20.85 31.82
C VAL A 770 61.32 -19.52 32.46
N ARG A 771 61.10 -19.56 33.77
CA ARG A 771 61.42 -18.56 34.81
C ARG A 771 61.96 -17.20 34.33
N THR A 772 61.24 -16.11 34.64
CA THR A 772 61.87 -14.88 35.18
C THR A 772 60.93 -13.98 35.98
N LYS A 773 61.55 -13.18 36.84
CA LYS A 773 61.07 -12.53 38.06
C LYS A 773 60.07 -11.38 37.86
N ARG A 774 59.23 -11.23 38.89
CA ARG A 774 58.54 -9.99 39.31
C ARG A 774 59.46 -8.76 39.20
N ILE A 775 58.93 -7.70 38.59
CA ILE A 775 59.30 -6.33 38.91
C ILE A 775 58.00 -5.61 39.28
N LYS A 776 57.91 -5.11 40.51
CA LYS A 776 56.94 -4.09 40.91
C LYS A 776 57.48 -2.75 40.43
N VAL A 777 56.67 -1.98 39.73
CA VAL A 777 56.84 -0.52 39.63
C VAL A 777 55.51 0.11 40.00
N ASP A 778 55.50 0.78 41.14
CA ASP A 778 54.48 1.75 41.51
C ASP A 778 54.65 2.97 40.60
N ALA A 779 53.58 3.41 39.95
CA ALA A 779 53.50 4.76 39.38
C ALA A 779 52.07 5.27 39.49
N ALA A 780 51.92 6.24 40.39
CA ALA A 780 50.77 7.11 40.51
C ALA A 780 50.65 7.99 39.26
N VAL A 781 49.42 8.16 38.75
CA VAL A 781 49.06 9.32 37.94
C VAL A 781 47.70 9.80 38.43
N GLY A 782 47.71 11.03 38.94
CA GLY A 782 46.54 11.77 39.35
C GLY A 782 45.72 12.22 38.15
N PHE A 783 44.45 12.46 38.44
CA PHE A 783 43.49 13.12 37.54
C PHE A 783 43.86 14.57 37.26
#